data_AF-A0A2Z6D3M8-F1
#
_entry.id   AF-A0A2Z6D3M8-F1
#
_cell.length_a   1.000
_cell.length_b   1.000
_cell.length_c   1.000
_cell.angle_alpha   90.00
_cell.angle_beta   90.00
_cell.angle_gamma   90.00
#
_symmetry.space_group_name_H-M   'P 1'
#
loop_
_entity.id
_entity.type
_entity.pdbx_description
1 polymer ?
#
loop_
_entity_poly.entity_id
_entity_poly.type
_entity_poly.pdbx_seq_one_letter_code
_entity_poly.pdbx_strand_id
1 'polypeptide(L)'
;MVSAIQGSLFDLQTVLDYGQSIVSAGQELAKLLINNQPITTRAIQSQMNRYFNGTAAEGKWLWKDAYEAVEVALILYLRQKGIPKNPLEQLQMLQSLCPTHSRRSEEQLQLQQFSTPLPLAYLVALAGQVTNNDLVLEPSAGTGILVQFAKLYGASLMLNELADDRTKILRRLFPGTPLFSVNAEQINDYLAGKTQPSVVLMNPPFSSSPKISDRSPDATPRHINSALQKLCDGGRLVAITANWFSPHNPTWRETFVKWQEKARVLMSVGVNGKAYTKHGTTIETRITVIDKVPASNPGDIPCIRETLDLPEILALLQQLPGRSSWQPAPVKVAATVAKVVKLPKRNTVAQTEPSAEIPDIVVLEYEVVEWSATDGLKDTLYETYHPQRIRIKDALPHPSLLCESAALALVSPPAPTYKPHLPQNIVSQGLLSEAQLESVIYAGQAHSEFLYGSYIVDDSWDNVTVAAQSEENAVKFRRGWFLGDGTGTGKGRQCAGIILDNWCQGRCKAIWVSKSSALIEDARRDWCALGGTDKDIIDLSNIKLGEPIGFTQGILFCTYSTLRSQKNGKSRLKQIVEWAGADFEGVIAFDECHSMGNAMAVEGTLGMVAASQQGIVGLRLQNALALARVVYVSATGATKVSNLSYANRLGLWQTGDFPFTSREDFVESIEGAGIAAMEVVARDLKALGLYLARSLSFDGVEYQTLEIELTPVQERIYNKYSDAFQVIHNNLNKALEACNITGAKTYNRAAKMSAMSQFESHKQRFFNHLLTEIKCPTLIKAIENDLAQGLAVVIQIVSTNEELLKRRLDEVPAEEWKDLNLDLTPREYVLDYLVSAFPIHLHEIHSSEDGTDRSEPLFDADGSPVISQEAVGLRDALIDRLASLDPIPGALEQLLWHFGHKQVAEVTGRSKRVLKDESGRLFVDSRGSGANIAETAAFMQGDKQILIFSDAGGTGRSYHADLNAVNRRRRSHYLLEAGWRADNAIQGLGRSHRTNQASAPIFKPVTTNVRGERRFISTIARRLDSLGALTRGQRQTGGNG
;
A
#
# COMPACT_ATOMS: atom_id res chain seq x y z
N MET A 1 -69.05 -12.73 -32.96
CA MET A 1 -68.75 -12.08 -31.66
C MET A 1 -67.26 -12.19 -31.40
N VAL A 2 -66.46 -11.26 -31.93
CA VAL A 2 -65.22 -10.70 -31.35
C VAL A 2 -65.06 -9.37 -32.07
N SER A 3 -65.23 -8.26 -31.35
CA SER A 3 -65.22 -6.89 -31.89
C SER A 3 -63.80 -6.42 -32.15
N ALA A 4 -63.59 -5.81 -33.30
CA ALA A 4 -62.35 -5.19 -33.75
C ALA A 4 -61.88 -4.06 -32.83
N ILE A 5 -60.57 -3.97 -32.59
CA ILE A 5 -59.89 -2.73 -32.20
C ILE A 5 -58.80 -2.50 -33.24
N GLN A 6 -58.95 -1.40 -33.97
CA GLN A 6 -58.00 -0.87 -34.94
C GLN A 6 -56.66 -0.61 -34.25
N GLY A 7 -55.60 -1.26 -34.72
CA GLY A 7 -54.23 -0.81 -34.45
C GLY A 7 -53.95 0.44 -35.28
N SER A 8 -53.84 1.60 -34.63
CA SER A 8 -53.26 2.78 -35.26
C SER A 8 -51.75 2.58 -35.39
N LEU A 9 -51.29 2.25 -36.60
CA LEU A 9 -49.96 2.67 -37.04
C LEU A 9 -49.92 4.21 -37.00
N PHE A 10 -48.78 4.78 -36.60
CA PHE A 10 -48.47 6.22 -36.43
C PHE A 10 -48.77 6.82 -35.06
N ASP A 11 -47.92 6.49 -34.08
CA ASP A 11 -47.59 7.43 -33.00
C ASP A 11 -46.07 7.69 -33.03
N LEU A 12 -45.61 8.27 -34.15
CA LEU A 12 -44.31 8.93 -34.20
C LEU A 12 -44.50 10.29 -33.53
N GLN A 13 -44.32 10.37 -32.21
CA GLN A 13 -43.84 11.63 -31.65
C GLN A 13 -42.49 11.89 -32.33
N THR A 14 -42.48 12.71 -33.37
CA THR A 14 -41.27 13.25 -33.97
C THR A 14 -40.48 13.90 -32.84
N VAL A 15 -39.46 13.19 -32.34
CA VAL A 15 -38.49 13.77 -31.41
C VAL A 15 -37.86 14.93 -32.17
N LEU A 16 -38.19 16.15 -31.74
CA LEU A 16 -37.75 17.35 -32.41
C LEU A 16 -36.24 17.48 -32.22
N ASP A 17 -35.48 17.36 -33.32
CA ASP A 17 -34.03 17.46 -33.26
C ASP A 17 -33.62 18.93 -33.10
N TYR A 18 -33.19 19.29 -31.89
CA TYR A 18 -32.77 20.65 -31.55
C TYR A 18 -31.74 21.22 -32.54
N GLY A 19 -30.67 20.47 -32.81
CA GLY A 19 -29.59 20.95 -33.67
C GLY A 19 -30.07 21.14 -35.12
N GLN A 20 -30.93 20.26 -35.62
CA GLN A 20 -31.52 20.43 -36.95
C GLN A 20 -32.42 21.65 -37.03
N SER A 21 -33.19 21.91 -35.98
CA SER A 21 -34.15 23.02 -35.90
C SER A 21 -33.43 24.36 -35.91
N ILE A 22 -32.35 24.50 -35.12
CA ILE A 22 -31.49 25.69 -35.11
C ILE A 22 -30.84 25.92 -36.48
N VAL A 23 -30.25 24.90 -37.09
CA VAL A 23 -29.59 25.03 -38.39
C VAL A 23 -30.58 25.40 -39.49
N SER A 24 -31.78 24.82 -39.47
CA SER A 24 -32.83 25.13 -40.46
C SER A 24 -33.37 26.56 -40.30
N ALA A 25 -33.56 27.02 -39.06
CA ALA A 25 -33.90 28.42 -38.78
C ALA A 25 -32.77 29.37 -39.25
N GLY A 26 -31.51 29.03 -38.94
CA GLY A 26 -30.34 29.78 -39.38
C GLY A 26 -30.19 29.85 -40.90
N GLN A 27 -30.53 28.80 -41.64
CA GLN A 27 -30.55 28.80 -43.11
C GLN A 27 -31.55 29.80 -43.68
N GLU A 28 -32.77 29.87 -43.12
CA GLU A 28 -33.77 30.85 -43.56
C GLU A 28 -33.36 32.28 -43.21
N LEU A 29 -32.77 32.49 -42.03
CA LEU A 29 -32.24 33.80 -41.62
C LEU A 29 -31.05 34.24 -42.49
N ALA A 30 -30.19 33.30 -42.91
CA ALA A 30 -29.05 33.59 -43.78
C ALA A 30 -29.50 34.16 -45.14
N LYS A 31 -30.65 33.72 -45.68
CA LYS A 31 -31.21 34.27 -46.94
C LYS A 31 -31.45 35.79 -46.84
N LEU A 32 -31.89 36.28 -45.68
CA LEU A 32 -32.08 37.71 -45.46
C LEU A 32 -30.74 38.45 -45.52
N LEU A 33 -29.71 37.92 -44.85
CA LEU A 33 -28.36 38.49 -44.88
C LEU A 33 -27.76 38.48 -46.31
N ILE A 34 -27.97 37.40 -47.08
CA ILE A 34 -27.52 37.28 -48.47
C ILE A 34 -28.17 38.36 -49.36
N ASN A 35 -29.43 38.70 -49.08
CA ASN A 35 -30.19 39.74 -49.76
C ASN A 35 -29.98 41.14 -49.14
N ASN A 36 -29.03 41.30 -48.22
CA ASN A 36 -28.71 42.54 -47.53
C ASN A 36 -29.91 43.14 -46.75
N GLN A 37 -30.75 42.28 -46.19
CA GLN A 37 -31.91 42.66 -45.38
C GLN A 37 -31.62 42.46 -43.88
N PRO A 38 -32.08 43.38 -43.00
CA PRO A 38 -31.91 43.23 -41.57
C PRO A 38 -32.74 42.07 -41.01
N ILE A 39 -32.16 41.31 -40.09
CA ILE A 39 -32.88 40.26 -39.36
C ILE A 39 -33.71 40.93 -38.27
N THR A 40 -35.03 40.96 -38.46
CA THR A 40 -35.96 41.53 -37.47
C THR A 40 -36.39 40.50 -36.43
N THR A 41 -36.75 40.96 -35.22
CA THR A 41 -37.33 40.14 -34.15
C THR A 41 -38.52 39.29 -34.65
N ARG A 42 -39.36 39.86 -35.53
CA ARG A 42 -40.51 39.18 -36.12
C ARG A 42 -40.07 38.05 -37.06
N ALA A 43 -39.04 38.27 -37.87
CA ALA A 43 -38.49 37.24 -38.75
C ALA A 43 -37.92 36.08 -37.94
N ILE A 44 -37.19 36.36 -36.86
CA ILE A 44 -36.65 35.34 -35.94
C ILE A 44 -37.78 34.53 -35.32
N GLN A 45 -38.77 35.18 -34.69
CA GLN A 45 -39.90 34.47 -34.08
C GLN A 45 -40.64 33.61 -35.10
N SER A 46 -40.83 34.11 -36.33
CA SER A 46 -41.49 33.35 -37.38
C SER A 46 -40.72 32.07 -37.74
N GLN A 47 -39.39 32.14 -37.88
CA GLN A 47 -38.60 30.95 -38.23
C GLN A 47 -38.45 30.01 -37.05
N MET A 48 -38.18 30.53 -35.84
CA MET A 48 -38.07 29.71 -34.64
C MET A 48 -39.39 28.98 -34.34
N ASN A 49 -40.54 29.67 -34.40
CA ASN A 49 -41.84 29.02 -34.18
C ASN A 49 -42.13 27.92 -35.21
N ARG A 50 -41.70 28.13 -36.45
CA ARG A 50 -41.87 27.17 -37.54
C ARG A 50 -41.06 25.89 -37.32
N TYR A 51 -39.80 26.01 -36.89
CA TYR A 51 -38.90 24.86 -36.76
C TYR A 51 -38.94 24.19 -35.39
N PHE A 52 -39.40 24.89 -34.34
CA PHE A 52 -39.61 24.34 -32.99
C PHE A 52 -41.08 23.91 -32.73
N ASN A 53 -41.96 24.00 -33.73
CA ASN A 53 -43.37 23.60 -33.64
C ASN A 53 -44.11 24.23 -32.44
N GLY A 54 -43.91 25.53 -32.21
CA GLY A 54 -44.63 26.32 -31.21
C GLY A 54 -43.85 27.55 -30.74
N THR A 55 -44.39 28.27 -29.77
CA THR A 55 -43.92 29.62 -29.41
C THR A 55 -42.98 29.64 -28.20
N ALA A 56 -42.18 30.71 -28.07
CA ALA A 56 -41.37 30.92 -26.87
C ALA A 56 -42.20 31.04 -25.58
N ALA A 57 -43.45 31.52 -25.66
CA ALA A 57 -44.35 31.62 -24.50
C ALA A 57 -44.85 30.25 -24.03
N GLU A 58 -44.92 29.27 -24.95
CA GLU A 58 -45.23 27.87 -24.66
C GLU A 58 -43.99 27.08 -24.18
N GLY A 59 -42.85 27.76 -23.99
CA GLY A 59 -41.59 27.15 -23.57
C GLY A 59 -40.93 26.26 -24.64
N LYS A 60 -41.36 26.34 -25.91
CA LYS A 60 -40.83 25.50 -26.99
C LYS A 60 -39.41 25.87 -27.43
N TRP A 61 -39.02 27.11 -27.21
CA TRP A 61 -37.66 27.63 -27.44
C TRP A 61 -37.44 28.89 -26.59
N LEU A 62 -36.18 29.19 -26.27
CA LEU A 62 -35.73 30.36 -25.52
C LEU A 62 -35.04 31.37 -26.43
N TRP A 63 -34.99 32.65 -26.03
CA TRP A 63 -34.29 33.67 -26.82
C TRP A 63 -32.80 33.38 -27.02
N LYS A 64 -32.18 32.61 -26.12
CA LYS A 64 -30.83 32.06 -26.29
C LYS A 64 -30.72 31.24 -27.59
N ASP A 65 -31.65 30.32 -27.82
CA ASP A 65 -31.73 29.47 -29.02
C ASP A 65 -31.85 30.31 -30.30
N ALA A 66 -32.64 31.38 -30.24
CA ALA A 66 -32.81 32.30 -31.35
C ALA A 66 -31.51 33.07 -31.69
N TYR A 67 -30.71 33.43 -30.68
CA TYR A 67 -29.41 34.06 -30.91
C TYR A 67 -28.40 33.07 -31.50
N GLU A 68 -28.42 31.80 -31.06
CA GLU A 68 -27.60 30.76 -31.68
C GLU A 68 -27.98 30.56 -33.16
N ALA A 69 -29.27 30.59 -33.52
CA ALA A 69 -29.71 30.53 -34.92
C ALA A 69 -29.23 31.74 -35.76
N VAL A 70 -29.14 32.94 -35.17
CA VAL A 70 -28.57 34.13 -35.83
C VAL A 70 -27.06 33.97 -36.06
N GLU A 71 -26.33 33.40 -35.10
CA GLU A 71 -24.91 33.09 -35.28
C GLU A 71 -24.69 32.04 -36.36
N VAL A 72 -25.52 30.99 -36.38
CA VAL A 72 -25.52 30.00 -37.46
C VAL A 72 -25.77 30.68 -38.83
N ALA A 73 -26.68 31.65 -38.89
CA ALA A 73 -26.94 32.40 -40.13
C ALA A 73 -25.70 33.15 -40.63
N LEU A 74 -24.92 33.76 -39.73
CA LEU A 74 -23.65 34.42 -40.06
C LEU A 74 -22.60 33.42 -40.58
N ILE A 75 -22.49 32.25 -39.94
CA ILE A 75 -21.59 31.17 -40.38
C ILE A 75 -21.96 30.72 -41.80
N LEU A 76 -23.25 30.47 -42.05
CA LEU A 76 -23.75 30.02 -43.36
C LEU A 76 -23.58 31.10 -44.45
N TYR A 77 -23.82 32.37 -44.11
CA TYR A 77 -23.55 33.49 -45.01
C TYR A 77 -22.09 33.50 -45.46
N LEU A 78 -21.15 33.36 -44.53
CA LEU A 78 -19.71 33.37 -44.82
C LEU A 78 -19.26 32.16 -45.65
N ARG A 79 -19.86 30.99 -45.44
CA ARG A 79 -19.59 29.82 -46.29
C ARG A 79 -20.02 30.02 -47.73
N GLN A 80 -21.12 30.74 -47.95
CA GLN A 80 -21.62 31.01 -49.28
C GLN A 80 -20.89 32.16 -49.98
N LYS A 81 -20.53 33.23 -49.24
CA LYS A 81 -19.94 34.45 -49.82
C LYS A 81 -18.41 34.50 -49.74
N GLY A 82 -17.79 33.67 -48.90
CA GLY A 82 -16.36 33.73 -48.60
C GLY A 82 -15.98 34.92 -47.71
N ILE A 83 -14.66 35.12 -47.53
CA ILE A 83 -14.12 36.27 -46.79
C ILE A 83 -14.17 37.52 -47.70
N PRO A 84 -14.74 38.65 -47.25
CA PRO A 84 -14.86 39.85 -48.07
C PRO A 84 -13.52 40.55 -48.34
N LYS A 85 -13.44 41.44 -49.35
CA LYS A 85 -12.20 42.18 -49.71
C LYS A 85 -11.75 43.22 -48.68
N ASN A 86 -12.70 43.87 -47.99
CA ASN A 86 -12.47 44.72 -46.81
C ASN A 86 -13.08 44.03 -45.60
N PRO A 87 -12.44 42.98 -45.05
CA PRO A 87 -13.10 42.07 -44.12
C PRO A 87 -13.69 42.78 -42.91
N LEU A 88 -12.91 43.61 -42.21
CA LEU A 88 -13.33 44.18 -40.94
C LEU A 88 -14.58 45.06 -41.07
N GLU A 89 -14.57 46.02 -41.98
CA GLU A 89 -15.67 46.95 -42.22
C GLU A 89 -16.95 46.22 -42.69
N GLN A 90 -16.81 45.27 -43.62
CA GLN A 90 -17.95 44.54 -44.16
C GLN A 90 -18.55 43.56 -43.14
N LEU A 91 -17.72 42.96 -42.28
CA LEU A 91 -18.19 42.11 -41.18
C LEU A 91 -18.88 42.94 -40.09
N GLN A 92 -18.42 44.17 -39.83
CA GLN A 92 -19.11 45.10 -38.92
C GLN A 92 -20.48 45.50 -39.48
N MET A 93 -20.55 45.82 -40.79
CA MET A 93 -21.81 46.10 -41.47
C MET A 93 -22.74 44.89 -41.42
N LEU A 94 -22.24 43.69 -41.70
CA LEU A 94 -23.02 42.45 -41.63
C LEU A 94 -23.57 42.20 -40.22
N GLN A 95 -22.75 42.35 -39.17
CA GLN A 95 -23.21 42.22 -37.79
C GLN A 95 -24.22 43.31 -37.41
N SER A 96 -24.18 44.49 -38.03
CA SER A 96 -25.14 45.56 -37.79
C SER A 96 -26.57 45.18 -38.21
N LEU A 97 -26.72 44.30 -39.21
CA LEU A 97 -27.99 43.74 -39.70
C LEU A 97 -28.61 42.72 -38.74
N CYS A 98 -27.86 42.23 -37.76
CA CYS A 98 -28.35 41.33 -36.73
C CYS A 98 -28.97 42.11 -35.55
N PRO A 99 -29.97 41.56 -34.86
CA PRO A 99 -30.54 42.17 -33.67
C PRO A 99 -29.55 42.16 -32.50
N THR A 100 -29.76 43.05 -31.53
CA THR A 100 -29.01 43.04 -30.27
C THR A 100 -29.49 41.93 -29.35
N HIS A 101 -28.58 41.23 -28.68
CA HIS A 101 -28.88 40.17 -27.71
C HIS A 101 -29.40 40.75 -26.37
N SER A 102 -30.61 41.30 -26.37
CA SER A 102 -31.18 42.04 -25.24
C SER A 102 -31.86 41.19 -24.18
N ARG A 103 -32.17 39.91 -24.45
CA ARG A 103 -32.85 38.99 -23.51
C ARG A 103 -31.86 37.94 -23.01
N ARG A 104 -31.62 37.87 -21.70
CA ARG A 104 -30.64 36.96 -21.09
C ARG A 104 -31.35 35.83 -20.33
N SER A 105 -30.81 34.61 -20.41
CA SER A 105 -31.23 33.52 -19.53
C SER A 105 -30.52 33.60 -18.17
N GLU A 106 -31.10 32.99 -17.14
CA GLU A 106 -30.48 32.88 -15.81
C GLU A 106 -29.12 32.18 -15.87
N GLU A 107 -29.02 31.09 -16.64
CA GLU A 107 -27.77 30.37 -16.91
C GLU A 107 -26.70 31.27 -17.57
N GLN A 108 -27.10 32.11 -18.53
CA GLN A 108 -26.17 33.03 -19.22
C GLN A 108 -25.66 34.14 -18.29
N LEU A 109 -26.49 34.58 -17.34
CA LEU A 109 -26.10 35.53 -16.29
C LEU A 109 -25.15 34.88 -15.27
N GLN A 110 -25.43 33.64 -14.89
CA GLN A 110 -24.63 32.89 -13.90
C GLN A 110 -23.24 32.52 -14.44
N LEU A 111 -23.15 32.07 -15.70
CA LEU A 111 -21.91 31.58 -16.30
C LEU A 111 -21.12 32.64 -17.09
N GLN A 112 -21.63 33.87 -17.20
CA GLN A 112 -21.06 34.98 -18.00
C GLN A 112 -20.71 34.59 -19.45
N GLN A 113 -21.53 33.75 -20.07
CA GLN A 113 -21.29 33.25 -21.43
C GLN A 113 -21.79 34.26 -22.48
N PHE A 114 -20.86 34.93 -23.16
CA PHE A 114 -21.16 35.80 -24.30
C PHE A 114 -20.49 35.26 -25.56
N SER A 115 -21.26 35.18 -26.65
CA SER A 115 -20.74 34.76 -27.95
C SER A 115 -19.74 35.78 -28.51
N THR A 116 -18.78 35.27 -29.29
CA THR A 116 -17.73 36.09 -29.89
C THR A 116 -18.29 36.92 -31.07
N PRO A 117 -18.15 38.26 -31.05
CA PRO A 117 -18.54 39.10 -32.19
C PRO A 117 -17.81 38.72 -33.48
N LEU A 118 -18.50 38.77 -34.61
CA LEU A 118 -17.96 38.29 -35.88
C LEU A 118 -16.69 39.02 -36.36
N PRO A 119 -16.58 40.36 -36.29
CA PRO A 119 -15.35 41.10 -36.55
C PRO A 119 -14.21 40.70 -35.61
N LEU A 120 -14.50 40.40 -34.34
CA LEU A 120 -13.49 39.98 -33.37
C LEU A 120 -13.00 38.56 -33.67
N ALA A 121 -13.90 37.65 -34.05
CA ALA A 121 -13.55 36.30 -34.51
C ALA A 121 -12.61 36.33 -35.73
N TYR A 122 -12.85 37.26 -36.68
CA TYR A 122 -11.94 37.48 -37.80
C TYR A 122 -10.54 37.91 -37.35
N LEU A 123 -10.44 38.87 -36.43
CA LEU A 123 -9.15 39.34 -35.91
C LEU A 123 -8.39 38.23 -35.17
N VAL A 124 -9.07 37.38 -34.40
CA VAL A 124 -8.44 36.24 -33.73
C VAL A 124 -7.91 35.22 -34.74
N ALA A 125 -8.66 34.90 -35.78
CA ALA A 125 -8.19 34.01 -36.84
C ALA A 125 -7.01 34.62 -37.62
N LEU A 126 -7.02 35.94 -37.86
CA LEU A 126 -5.91 36.66 -38.48
C LEU A 126 -4.65 36.64 -37.62
N ALA A 127 -4.78 36.87 -36.31
CA ALA A 127 -3.68 36.80 -35.35
C ALA A 127 -3.04 35.40 -35.30
N GLY A 128 -3.87 34.36 -35.49
CA GLY A 128 -3.43 32.97 -35.57
C GLY A 128 -2.60 32.65 -36.81
N GLN A 129 -2.59 33.51 -37.84
CA GLN A 129 -1.91 33.27 -39.13
C GLN A 129 -2.17 31.85 -39.65
N VAL A 130 -3.46 31.51 -39.75
CA VAL A 130 -3.94 30.17 -40.11
C VAL A 130 -3.72 29.89 -41.60
N THR A 131 -3.23 28.70 -41.90
CA THR A 131 -3.00 28.18 -43.25
C THR A 131 -3.74 26.85 -43.46
N ASN A 132 -3.81 26.38 -44.71
CA ASN A 132 -4.45 25.09 -45.03
C ASN A 132 -3.71 23.85 -44.48
N ASN A 133 -2.46 24.00 -44.04
CA ASN A 133 -1.68 22.92 -43.42
C ASN A 133 -1.93 22.80 -41.91
N ASP A 134 -2.71 23.70 -41.32
CA ASP A 134 -2.92 23.73 -39.88
C ASP A 134 -4.04 22.81 -39.42
N LEU A 135 -3.85 22.26 -38.21
CA LEU A 135 -4.92 21.72 -37.38
C LEU A 135 -5.24 22.76 -36.30
N VAL A 136 -6.44 23.33 -36.37
CA VAL A 136 -6.90 24.38 -35.45
C VAL A 136 -7.80 23.80 -34.38
N LEU A 137 -7.41 23.96 -33.11
CA LEU A 137 -8.22 23.61 -31.95
C LEU A 137 -9.01 24.82 -31.44
N GLU A 138 -10.31 24.64 -31.25
CA GLU A 138 -11.16 25.54 -30.45
C GLU A 138 -11.67 24.81 -29.21
N PRO A 139 -11.09 25.05 -28.02
CA PRO A 139 -11.42 24.33 -26.77
C PRO A 139 -12.82 24.62 -26.21
N SER A 140 -13.45 25.71 -26.65
CA SER A 140 -14.75 26.20 -26.16
C SER A 140 -15.55 26.75 -27.35
N ALA A 141 -15.98 25.84 -28.23
CA ALA A 141 -16.35 26.16 -29.60
C ALA A 141 -17.64 26.98 -29.77
N GLY A 142 -18.55 26.95 -28.80
CA GLY A 142 -19.83 27.63 -28.93
C GLY A 142 -20.60 27.13 -30.17
N THR A 143 -20.98 28.06 -31.05
CA THR A 143 -21.57 27.77 -32.37
C THR A 143 -20.53 27.53 -33.47
N GLY A 144 -19.24 27.72 -33.19
CA GLY A 144 -18.12 27.57 -34.11
C GLY A 144 -17.80 28.83 -34.92
N ILE A 145 -18.19 30.02 -34.43
CA ILE A 145 -17.97 31.29 -35.12
C ILE A 145 -16.47 31.63 -35.27
N LEU A 146 -15.64 31.25 -34.29
CA LEU A 146 -14.20 31.53 -34.28
C LEU A 146 -13.47 30.69 -35.34
N VAL A 147 -13.73 29.38 -35.36
CA VAL A 147 -13.15 28.45 -36.34
C VAL A 147 -13.70 28.59 -37.75
N GLN A 148 -14.80 29.30 -37.95
CA GLN A 148 -15.36 29.48 -39.29
C GLN A 148 -14.37 30.17 -40.24
N PHE A 149 -13.56 31.12 -39.77
CA PHE A 149 -12.51 31.73 -40.59
C PHE A 149 -11.37 30.75 -40.88
N ALA A 150 -10.94 29.96 -39.89
CA ALA A 150 -9.97 28.89 -40.09
C ALA A 150 -10.43 27.89 -41.17
N LYS A 151 -11.73 27.54 -41.18
CA LYS A 151 -12.33 26.69 -42.22
C LYS A 151 -12.26 27.32 -43.60
N LEU A 152 -12.51 28.63 -43.72
CA LEU A 152 -12.43 29.36 -44.99
C LEU A 152 -10.99 29.49 -45.51
N TYR A 153 -10.00 29.50 -44.62
CA TYR A 153 -8.58 29.39 -44.97
C TYR A 153 -8.14 27.96 -45.35
N GLY A 154 -9.06 26.99 -45.29
CA GLY A 154 -8.80 25.60 -45.69
C GLY A 154 -8.16 24.73 -44.60
N ALA A 155 -8.09 25.20 -43.35
CA ALA A 155 -7.49 24.45 -42.25
C ALA A 155 -8.36 23.26 -41.80
N SER A 156 -7.70 22.25 -41.22
CA SER A 156 -8.37 21.19 -40.48
C SER A 156 -8.78 21.69 -39.10
N LEU A 157 -9.88 21.16 -38.57
CA LEU A 157 -10.46 21.63 -37.32
C LEU A 157 -10.49 20.52 -36.26
N MET A 158 -10.42 20.93 -35.01
CA MET A 158 -10.62 20.11 -33.82
C MET A 158 -11.46 20.92 -32.83
N LEU A 159 -12.65 20.45 -32.46
CA LEU A 159 -13.61 21.26 -31.70
C LEU A 159 -13.90 20.62 -30.35
N ASN A 160 -14.08 21.42 -29.31
CA ASN A 160 -14.58 20.96 -28.01
C ASN A 160 -15.71 21.88 -27.53
N GLU A 161 -16.83 21.30 -27.11
CA GLU A 161 -17.96 22.03 -26.55
C GLU A 161 -18.66 21.18 -25.48
N LEU A 162 -18.87 21.77 -24.31
CA LEU A 162 -19.43 21.10 -23.14
C LEU A 162 -20.96 21.10 -23.14
N ALA A 163 -21.60 22.12 -23.72
CA ALA A 163 -23.05 22.22 -23.79
C ALA A 163 -23.61 21.27 -24.86
N ASP A 164 -24.36 20.26 -24.42
CA ASP A 164 -24.98 19.24 -25.28
C ASP A 164 -25.73 19.82 -26.48
N ASP A 165 -26.49 20.90 -26.27
CA ASP A 165 -27.27 21.54 -27.33
C ASP A 165 -26.39 22.16 -28.43
N ARG A 166 -25.28 22.78 -28.06
CA ARG A 166 -24.31 23.34 -29.02
C ARG A 166 -23.53 22.25 -29.75
N THR A 167 -23.24 21.12 -29.10
CA THR A 167 -22.63 19.97 -29.79
C THR A 167 -23.53 19.46 -30.92
N LYS A 168 -24.86 19.44 -30.73
CA LYS A 168 -25.84 19.05 -31.76
C LYS A 168 -25.84 20.01 -32.96
N ILE A 169 -25.57 21.30 -32.73
CA ILE A 169 -25.40 22.31 -33.79
C ILE A 169 -24.06 22.10 -34.51
N LEU A 170 -22.95 21.99 -33.77
CA LEU A 170 -21.61 21.84 -34.32
C LEU A 170 -21.45 20.60 -35.21
N ARG A 171 -22.04 19.45 -34.82
CA ARG A 171 -22.02 18.22 -35.64
C ARG A 171 -22.61 18.43 -37.04
N ARG A 172 -23.59 19.32 -37.17
CA ARG A 172 -24.25 19.65 -38.44
C ARG A 172 -23.52 20.72 -39.23
N LEU A 173 -22.99 21.72 -38.54
CA LEU A 173 -22.23 22.78 -39.19
C LEU A 173 -20.88 22.27 -39.67
N PHE A 174 -20.20 21.42 -38.92
CA PHE A 174 -18.84 20.96 -39.25
C PHE A 174 -18.81 19.43 -39.36
N PRO A 175 -19.54 18.85 -40.33
CA PRO A 175 -19.61 17.40 -40.47
C PRO A 175 -18.22 16.82 -40.76
N GLY A 176 -17.92 15.67 -40.15
CA GLY A 176 -16.61 14.99 -40.28
C GLY A 176 -15.47 15.66 -39.50
N THR A 177 -15.74 16.73 -38.74
CA THR A 177 -14.74 17.36 -37.86
C THR A 177 -14.73 16.66 -36.50
N PRO A 178 -13.54 16.30 -35.94
CA PRO A 178 -13.43 15.83 -34.57
C PRO A 178 -14.08 16.81 -33.58
N LEU A 179 -15.09 16.35 -32.85
CA LEU A 179 -15.83 17.11 -31.85
C LEU A 179 -15.81 16.36 -30.51
N PHE A 180 -15.33 17.02 -29.46
CA PHE A 180 -15.24 16.52 -28.10
C PHE A 180 -16.18 17.28 -27.16
N SER A 181 -16.47 16.70 -26.00
CA SER A 181 -17.34 17.28 -24.98
C SER A 181 -16.74 17.09 -23.58
N VAL A 182 -15.52 17.61 -23.41
CA VAL A 182 -14.73 17.47 -22.18
C VAL A 182 -14.48 18.83 -21.52
N ASN A 183 -14.17 18.84 -20.22
CA ASN A 183 -13.80 20.06 -19.51
C ASN A 183 -12.47 20.60 -20.08
N ALA A 184 -12.52 21.81 -20.63
CA ALA A 184 -11.39 22.41 -21.32
C ALA A 184 -10.25 22.86 -20.38
N GLU A 185 -10.49 22.97 -19.06
CA GLU A 185 -9.43 23.15 -18.06
C GLU A 185 -8.42 21.98 -18.07
N GLN A 186 -8.84 20.82 -18.58
CA GLN A 186 -8.09 19.55 -18.58
C GLN A 186 -8.04 18.96 -20.00
N ILE A 187 -8.17 19.79 -21.05
CA ILE A 187 -8.26 19.33 -22.44
C ILE A 187 -7.03 18.52 -22.88
N ASN A 188 -5.84 18.87 -22.37
CA ASN A 188 -4.63 18.11 -22.65
C ASN A 188 -4.69 16.68 -22.10
N ASP A 189 -5.26 16.53 -20.89
CA ASP A 189 -5.35 15.24 -20.19
C ASP A 189 -6.42 14.34 -20.82
N TYR A 190 -7.61 14.88 -21.08
CA TYR A 190 -8.70 14.14 -21.73
C TYR A 190 -8.36 13.70 -23.16
N LEU A 191 -7.60 14.52 -23.90
CA LEU A 191 -7.27 14.26 -25.29
C LEU A 191 -5.84 13.74 -25.44
N ALA A 192 -5.29 13.10 -24.41
CA ALA A 192 -4.00 12.42 -24.45
C ALA A 192 -3.96 11.40 -25.61
N GLY A 193 -2.82 11.32 -26.32
CA GLY A 193 -2.65 10.43 -27.47
C GLY A 193 -3.39 10.83 -28.76
N LYS A 194 -4.27 11.84 -28.74
CA LYS A 194 -4.86 12.43 -29.95
C LYS A 194 -3.91 13.46 -30.58
N THR A 195 -4.01 13.70 -31.89
CA THR A 195 -3.18 14.65 -32.65
C THR A 195 -3.08 16.02 -31.96
N GLN A 196 -1.88 16.62 -31.98
CA GLN A 196 -1.66 17.97 -31.44
C GLN A 196 -2.02 19.04 -32.48
N PRO A 197 -2.76 20.10 -32.10
CA PRO A 197 -3.02 21.23 -32.99
C PRO A 197 -1.76 22.08 -33.18
N SER A 198 -1.65 22.71 -34.34
CA SER A 198 -0.61 23.71 -34.66
C SER A 198 -1.06 25.13 -34.34
N VAL A 199 -2.38 25.35 -34.21
CA VAL A 199 -2.98 26.61 -33.79
C VAL A 199 -4.10 26.35 -32.79
N VAL A 200 -4.16 27.15 -31.72
CA VAL A 200 -5.33 27.23 -30.83
C VAL A 200 -5.97 28.60 -30.97
N LEU A 201 -7.27 28.64 -31.25
CA LEU A 201 -8.06 29.87 -31.19
C LEU A 201 -9.09 29.67 -30.07
N MET A 202 -9.17 30.57 -29.09
CA MET A 202 -10.04 30.35 -27.94
C MET A 202 -10.67 31.63 -27.36
N ASN A 203 -11.87 31.48 -26.83
CA ASN A 203 -12.57 32.45 -25.99
C ASN A 203 -13.08 31.72 -24.73
N PRO A 204 -12.20 31.41 -23.76
CA PRO A 204 -12.57 30.66 -22.57
C PRO A 204 -13.57 31.43 -21.69
N PRO A 205 -14.33 30.73 -20.82
CA PRO A 205 -15.16 31.38 -19.81
C PRO A 205 -14.31 32.23 -18.86
N PHE A 206 -14.79 33.42 -18.51
CA PHE A 206 -13.99 34.40 -17.75
C PHE A 206 -13.92 34.15 -16.24
N SER A 207 -14.90 33.45 -15.63
CA SER A 207 -14.91 33.23 -14.18
C SER A 207 -15.70 32.02 -13.69
N SER A 208 -16.14 31.13 -14.59
CA SER A 208 -16.96 29.96 -14.26
C SER A 208 -16.21 28.66 -14.54
N SER A 209 -16.24 27.74 -13.56
CA SER A 209 -15.83 26.35 -13.72
C SER A 209 -17.07 25.46 -13.54
N PRO A 210 -17.30 24.41 -14.35
CA PRO A 210 -18.60 23.71 -14.43
C PRO A 210 -19.13 23.11 -13.12
N LYS A 211 -18.31 22.97 -12.06
CA LYS A 211 -18.67 22.32 -10.79
C LYS A 211 -18.23 23.08 -9.52
N ILE A 212 -17.85 24.35 -9.67
CA ILE A 212 -17.49 25.24 -8.54
C ILE A 212 -18.58 26.31 -8.42
N SER A 213 -19.18 26.43 -7.24
CA SER A 213 -20.32 27.34 -6.99
C SER A 213 -19.95 28.82 -6.99
N ASP A 214 -18.70 29.15 -6.65
CA ASP A 214 -18.18 30.51 -6.62
C ASP A 214 -17.42 30.90 -7.90
N ARG A 215 -17.33 32.22 -8.16
CA ARG A 215 -16.47 32.75 -9.22
C ARG A 215 -15.04 32.24 -9.02
N SER A 216 -14.48 31.58 -10.03
CA SER A 216 -13.11 31.07 -10.01
C SER A 216 -12.22 31.93 -10.92
N PRO A 217 -11.47 32.90 -10.38
CA PRO A 217 -10.55 33.73 -11.17
C PRO A 217 -9.48 32.90 -11.89
N ASP A 218 -9.18 31.70 -11.38
CA ASP A 218 -8.17 30.77 -11.91
C ASP A 218 -8.67 29.96 -13.12
N ALA A 219 -9.95 30.03 -13.49
CA ALA A 219 -10.49 29.28 -14.62
C ALA A 219 -9.78 29.67 -15.95
N THR A 220 -9.61 30.97 -16.22
CA THR A 220 -8.94 31.47 -17.43
C THR A 220 -7.50 30.97 -17.57
N PRO A 221 -6.60 31.13 -16.56
CA PRO A 221 -5.24 30.63 -16.68
C PRO A 221 -5.15 29.09 -16.80
N ARG A 222 -6.06 28.32 -16.18
CA ARG A 222 -6.10 26.85 -16.36
C ARG A 222 -6.43 26.44 -17.79
N HIS A 223 -7.45 27.04 -18.39
CA HIS A 223 -7.82 26.79 -19.79
C HIS A 223 -6.65 27.09 -20.75
N ILE A 224 -5.99 28.24 -20.57
CA ILE A 224 -4.85 28.63 -21.42
C ILE A 224 -3.67 27.67 -21.20
N ASN A 225 -3.36 27.32 -19.95
CA ASN A 225 -2.26 26.39 -19.66
C ASN A 225 -2.51 25.01 -20.30
N SER A 226 -3.71 24.46 -20.16
CA SER A 226 -4.08 23.16 -20.76
C SER A 226 -4.01 23.20 -22.29
N ALA A 227 -4.53 24.28 -22.90
CA ALA A 227 -4.44 24.47 -24.35
C ALA A 227 -3.01 24.65 -24.85
N LEU A 228 -2.16 25.36 -24.10
CA LEU A 228 -0.75 25.57 -24.42
C LEU A 228 0.06 24.27 -24.29
N GLN A 229 -0.25 23.41 -23.31
CA GLN A 229 0.34 22.09 -23.20
C GLN A 229 -0.03 21.20 -24.40
N LYS A 230 -1.29 21.28 -24.87
CA LYS A 230 -1.79 20.49 -26.00
C LYS A 230 -1.21 20.95 -27.35
N LEU A 231 -0.94 22.25 -27.51
CA LEU A 231 -0.35 22.86 -28.70
C LEU A 231 1.02 22.23 -29.03
N CYS A 232 1.29 21.96 -30.31
CA CYS A 232 2.60 21.45 -30.73
C CYS A 232 3.70 22.49 -30.50
N ASP A 233 4.94 22.05 -30.33
CA ASP A 233 6.08 22.97 -30.21
C ASP A 233 6.22 23.80 -31.50
N GLY A 234 6.48 25.10 -31.35
CA GLY A 234 6.45 26.07 -32.45
C GLY A 234 5.04 26.50 -32.90
N GLY A 235 3.96 25.93 -32.34
CA GLY A 235 2.58 26.33 -32.61
C GLY A 235 2.20 27.69 -32.02
N ARG A 236 1.03 28.22 -32.40
CA ARG A 236 0.51 29.53 -31.95
C ARG A 236 -0.85 29.42 -31.25
N LEU A 237 -1.01 30.08 -30.11
CA LEU A 237 -2.26 30.23 -29.38
C LEU A 237 -2.73 31.69 -29.41
N VAL A 238 -4.02 31.90 -29.70
CA VAL A 238 -4.68 33.21 -29.59
C VAL A 238 -5.89 33.10 -28.68
N ALA A 239 -5.90 33.87 -27.60
CA ALA A 239 -6.95 33.87 -26.60
C ALA A 239 -7.65 35.22 -26.49
N ILE A 240 -8.99 35.18 -26.38
CA ILE A 240 -9.81 36.29 -25.91
C ILE A 240 -10.04 36.10 -24.40
N THR A 241 -9.64 37.07 -23.58
CA THR A 241 -9.88 37.04 -22.12
C THR A 241 -10.53 38.33 -21.65
N ALA A 242 -10.98 38.38 -20.41
CA ALA A 242 -11.42 39.64 -19.81
C ALA A 242 -10.25 40.64 -19.67
N ASN A 243 -10.54 41.95 -19.76
CA ASN A 243 -9.50 43.00 -19.73
C ASN A 243 -8.74 43.09 -18.38
N TRP A 244 -9.23 42.48 -17.29
CA TRP A 244 -8.49 42.42 -16.03
C TRP A 244 -7.40 41.34 -16.01
N PHE A 245 -7.49 40.32 -16.86
CA PHE A 245 -6.46 39.29 -17.02
C PHE A 245 -5.38 39.84 -17.95
N SER A 246 -4.36 40.46 -17.37
CA SER A 246 -3.34 41.23 -18.09
C SER A 246 -1.95 40.93 -17.54
N PRO A 247 -0.91 40.85 -18.38
CA PRO A 247 0.48 40.80 -17.93
C PRO A 247 0.86 41.94 -17.00
N HIS A 248 0.21 43.11 -17.11
CA HIS A 248 0.46 44.26 -16.24
C HIS A 248 -0.24 44.18 -14.88
N ASN A 249 -1.19 43.26 -14.70
CA ASN A 249 -1.87 43.07 -13.44
C ASN A 249 -0.94 42.28 -12.48
N PRO A 250 -0.56 42.82 -11.31
CA PRO A 250 0.34 42.15 -10.37
C PRO A 250 -0.14 40.74 -9.98
N THR A 251 -1.45 40.53 -9.88
CA THR A 251 -2.05 39.23 -9.54
C THR A 251 -1.71 38.14 -10.56
N TRP A 252 -1.61 38.49 -11.85
CA TRP A 252 -1.43 37.53 -12.93
C TRP A 252 -0.01 37.54 -13.52
N ARG A 253 0.81 38.51 -13.14
CA ARG A 253 2.16 38.72 -13.68
C ARG A 253 3.01 37.46 -13.65
N GLU A 254 3.05 36.77 -12.51
CA GLU A 254 3.85 35.56 -12.33
C GLU A 254 3.39 34.42 -13.24
N THR A 255 2.09 34.28 -13.47
CA THR A 255 1.55 33.28 -14.41
C THR A 255 2.10 33.49 -15.81
N PHE A 256 2.15 34.73 -16.29
CA PHE A 256 2.74 35.02 -17.60
C PHE A 256 4.27 34.86 -17.62
N VAL A 257 4.99 35.14 -16.53
CA VAL A 257 6.44 34.84 -16.43
C VAL A 257 6.68 33.34 -16.61
N LYS A 258 5.91 32.52 -15.90
CA LYS A 258 6.00 31.05 -16.00
C LYS A 258 5.69 30.57 -17.41
N TRP A 259 4.71 31.17 -18.09
CA TRP A 259 4.45 30.86 -19.50
C TRP A 259 5.66 31.19 -20.37
N GLN A 260 6.29 32.36 -20.18
CA GLN A 260 7.46 32.77 -20.97
C GLN A 260 8.66 31.82 -20.90
N GLU A 261 8.79 31.01 -19.85
CA GLU A 261 9.82 29.97 -19.76
C GLU A 261 9.68 28.88 -20.85
N LYS A 262 8.45 28.64 -21.33
CA LYS A 262 8.12 27.60 -22.32
C LYS A 262 7.48 28.15 -23.59
N ALA A 263 6.88 29.33 -23.53
CA ALA A 263 6.08 29.95 -24.59
C ALA A 263 6.08 31.48 -24.48
N ARG A 264 6.50 32.17 -25.54
CA ARG A 264 6.63 33.62 -25.60
C ARG A 264 5.31 34.30 -25.95
N VAL A 265 4.94 35.31 -25.16
CA VAL A 265 3.86 36.23 -25.50
C VAL A 265 4.36 37.21 -26.55
N LEU A 266 3.71 37.25 -27.72
CA LEU A 266 4.06 38.18 -28.79
C LEU A 266 3.33 39.52 -28.64
N MET A 267 2.09 39.46 -28.20
CA MET A 267 1.23 40.63 -28.07
C MET A 267 0.12 40.35 -27.05
N SER A 268 -0.20 41.35 -26.24
CA SER A 268 -1.35 41.37 -25.35
C SER A 268 -1.97 42.77 -25.39
N VAL A 269 -3.21 42.90 -25.88
CA VAL A 269 -3.84 44.21 -26.14
C VAL A 269 -5.30 44.24 -25.69
N GLY A 270 -5.70 45.32 -25.02
CA GLY A 270 -7.08 45.55 -24.60
C GLY A 270 -8.00 45.88 -25.80
N VAL A 271 -9.21 45.37 -25.77
CA VAL A 271 -10.26 45.57 -26.78
C VAL A 271 -11.38 46.41 -26.17
N ASN A 272 -11.75 47.50 -26.85
CA ASN A 272 -12.83 48.37 -26.42
C ASN A 272 -14.16 47.61 -26.29
N GLY A 273 -14.86 47.80 -25.16
CA GLY A 273 -16.14 47.13 -24.86
C GLY A 273 -17.26 47.39 -25.88
N LYS A 274 -17.15 48.45 -26.72
CA LYS A 274 -18.07 48.71 -27.84
C LYS A 274 -18.19 47.52 -28.81
N ALA A 275 -17.14 46.71 -28.94
CA ALA A 275 -17.15 45.51 -29.80
C ALA A 275 -18.24 44.50 -29.42
N TYR A 276 -18.64 44.45 -28.14
CA TYR A 276 -19.65 43.51 -27.63
C TYR A 276 -21.06 44.10 -27.52
N THR A 277 -21.29 45.36 -27.90
CA THR A 277 -22.60 46.04 -27.66
C THR A 277 -23.78 45.29 -28.30
N LYS A 278 -23.60 44.72 -29.50
CA LYS A 278 -24.61 43.89 -30.17
C LYS A 278 -24.88 42.55 -29.46
N HIS A 279 -23.96 42.08 -28.64
CA HIS A 279 -24.08 40.89 -27.81
C HIS A 279 -24.60 41.22 -26.40
N GLY A 280 -25.13 42.44 -26.21
CA GLY A 280 -25.82 42.86 -25.00
C GLY A 280 -24.90 43.20 -23.83
N THR A 281 -23.60 43.42 -24.06
CA THR A 281 -22.63 43.80 -23.01
C THR A 281 -21.63 44.85 -23.52
N THR A 282 -20.96 45.54 -22.60
CA THR A 282 -19.90 46.51 -22.89
C THR A 282 -18.62 46.17 -22.14
N ILE A 283 -18.46 44.89 -21.78
CA ILE A 283 -17.26 44.40 -21.10
C ILE A 283 -16.06 44.56 -22.02
N GLU A 284 -15.02 45.20 -21.49
CA GLU A 284 -13.72 45.24 -22.14
C GLU A 284 -13.06 43.86 -22.10
N THR A 285 -12.50 43.46 -23.23
CA THR A 285 -11.80 42.17 -23.39
C THR A 285 -10.34 42.41 -23.77
N ARG A 286 -9.58 41.34 -23.97
CA ARG A 286 -8.18 41.38 -24.40
C ARG A 286 -7.89 40.26 -25.37
N ILE A 287 -7.06 40.54 -26.36
CA ILE A 287 -6.45 39.53 -27.24
C ILE A 287 -5.02 39.30 -26.77
N THR A 288 -4.66 38.05 -26.52
CA THR A 288 -3.29 37.62 -26.24
C THR A 288 -2.83 36.61 -27.27
N VAL A 289 -1.65 36.84 -27.87
CA VAL A 289 -1.01 35.97 -28.87
C VAL A 289 0.25 35.37 -28.27
N ILE A 290 0.36 34.04 -28.29
CA ILE A 290 1.42 33.27 -27.65
C ILE A 290 2.00 32.26 -28.66
N ASP A 291 3.32 32.25 -28.83
CA ASP A 291 4.02 31.19 -29.56
C ASP A 291 4.61 30.19 -28.56
N LYS A 292 4.46 28.89 -28.83
CA LYS A 292 5.06 27.82 -27.99
C LYS A 292 6.55 27.65 -28.27
N VAL A 293 7.29 28.71 -27.98
CA VAL A 293 8.75 28.83 -28.05
C VAL A 293 9.20 29.64 -26.82
N PRO A 294 10.19 29.19 -26.04
CA PRO A 294 10.68 29.93 -24.87
C PRO A 294 11.08 31.38 -25.21
N ALA A 295 10.74 32.32 -24.33
CA ALA A 295 11.18 33.71 -24.46
C ALA A 295 12.64 33.85 -24.04
N SER A 296 13.39 34.71 -24.73
CA SER A 296 14.79 35.01 -24.40
C SER A 296 14.95 35.66 -23.02
N ASN A 297 13.95 36.44 -22.59
CA ASN A 297 13.87 37.03 -21.26
C ASN A 297 12.44 36.86 -20.69
N PRO A 298 12.21 35.93 -19.76
CA PRO A 298 10.88 35.70 -19.19
C PRO A 298 10.26 36.92 -18.48
N GLY A 299 11.10 37.87 -18.05
CA GLY A 299 10.68 39.09 -17.39
C GLY A 299 10.14 40.18 -18.33
N ASP A 300 10.33 40.10 -19.65
CA ASP A 300 9.88 41.14 -20.58
C ASP A 300 8.65 40.67 -21.36
N ILE A 301 7.46 41.18 -21.02
CA ILE A 301 6.19 40.75 -21.62
C ILE A 301 5.55 41.91 -22.40
N PRO A 302 5.42 41.81 -23.74
CA PRO A 302 4.72 42.80 -24.55
C PRO A 302 3.24 42.94 -24.13
N CYS A 303 2.84 44.13 -23.70
CA CYS A 303 1.46 44.40 -23.31
C CYS A 303 1.09 45.87 -23.47
N ILE A 304 -0.01 46.12 -24.18
CA ILE A 304 -0.65 47.44 -24.33
C ILE A 304 -1.70 47.58 -23.21
N ARG A 305 -1.68 48.71 -22.49
CA ARG A 305 -2.53 48.92 -21.32
C ARG A 305 -3.91 49.43 -21.69
N GLU A 306 -3.96 50.31 -22.69
CA GLU A 306 -5.16 50.93 -23.21
C GLU A 306 -6.05 49.91 -23.94
N THR A 307 -7.35 50.21 -24.01
CA THR A 307 -8.29 49.51 -24.87
C THR A 307 -8.35 50.20 -26.23
N LEU A 308 -8.19 49.43 -27.30
CA LEU A 308 -8.17 49.92 -28.67
C LEU A 308 -9.45 49.53 -29.42
N ASP A 309 -9.78 50.30 -30.45
CA ASP A 309 -10.86 49.97 -31.37
C ASP A 309 -10.39 48.95 -32.42
N LEU A 310 -11.34 48.21 -33.02
CA LEU A 310 -11.02 47.09 -33.92
C LEU A 310 -10.09 47.45 -35.10
N PRO A 311 -10.18 48.64 -35.75
CA PRO A 311 -9.25 49.01 -36.81
C PRO A 311 -7.80 49.21 -36.33
N GLU A 312 -7.60 49.72 -35.12
CA GLU A 312 -6.27 49.89 -34.52
C GLU A 312 -5.64 48.52 -34.19
N ILE A 313 -6.46 47.60 -33.67
CA ILE A 313 -6.04 46.21 -33.42
C ILE A 313 -5.67 45.53 -34.74
N LEU A 314 -6.44 45.73 -35.81
CA LEU A 314 -6.11 45.19 -37.13
C LEU A 314 -4.73 45.67 -37.61
N ALA A 315 -4.41 46.95 -37.42
CA ALA A 315 -3.11 47.50 -37.80
C ALA A 315 -1.95 46.86 -37.00
N LEU A 316 -2.16 46.58 -35.70
CA LEU A 316 -1.19 45.85 -34.88
C LEU A 316 -1.01 44.39 -35.33
N LEU A 317 -2.12 43.71 -35.64
CA LEU A 317 -2.08 42.32 -36.09
C LEU A 317 -1.34 42.14 -37.42
N GLN A 318 -1.39 43.14 -38.30
CA GLN A 318 -0.64 43.17 -39.56
C GLN A 318 0.87 43.28 -39.35
N GLN A 319 1.32 43.73 -38.17
CA GLN A 319 2.73 43.84 -37.80
C GLN A 319 3.25 42.62 -37.03
N LEU A 320 2.39 41.62 -36.76
CA LEU A 320 2.82 40.41 -36.04
C LEU A 320 3.87 39.63 -36.85
N PRO A 321 4.93 39.11 -36.20
CA PRO A 321 5.92 38.29 -36.87
C PRO A 321 5.28 37.00 -37.41
N GLY A 322 5.89 36.47 -38.47
CA GLY A 322 5.54 35.15 -39.02
C GLY A 322 5.61 34.06 -37.95
N ARG A 323 4.79 33.02 -38.09
CA ARG A 323 4.80 31.85 -37.19
C ARG A 323 6.13 31.11 -37.22
N SER A 324 6.50 30.58 -36.05
CA SER A 324 7.65 29.67 -35.90
C SER A 324 7.40 28.37 -36.67
N SER A 325 8.47 27.71 -37.13
CA SER A 325 8.37 26.41 -37.78
C SER A 325 7.90 25.35 -36.78
N TRP A 326 6.92 24.54 -37.15
CA TRP A 326 6.40 23.41 -36.37
C TRP A 326 6.53 22.09 -37.16
N GLN A 327 6.63 20.95 -36.47
CA GLN A 327 6.66 19.61 -37.09
C GLN A 327 5.55 18.72 -36.51
N PRO A 328 4.91 17.83 -37.31
CA PRO A 328 3.93 16.87 -36.81
C PRO A 328 4.61 15.82 -35.90
N ALA A 329 4.04 15.56 -34.72
CA ALA A 329 4.55 14.51 -33.82
C ALA A 329 4.21 13.10 -34.34
N PRO A 330 5.12 12.10 -34.24
CA PRO A 330 4.83 10.71 -34.59
C PRO A 330 3.88 10.06 -33.57
N VAL A 331 2.90 9.30 -34.06
CA VAL A 331 1.92 8.56 -33.24
C VAL A 331 2.60 7.32 -32.60
N LYS A 332 2.71 7.28 -31.26
CA LYS A 332 3.14 6.08 -30.53
C LYS A 332 1.93 5.18 -30.23
N VAL A 333 2.01 3.91 -30.65
CA VAL A 333 0.98 2.88 -30.40
C VAL A 333 1.21 2.27 -29.00
N ALA A 334 0.20 2.29 -28.14
CA ALA A 334 0.25 1.66 -26.82
C ALA A 334 -0.13 0.17 -26.90
N ALA A 335 0.64 -0.69 -26.22
CA ALA A 335 0.43 -2.13 -26.16
C ALA A 335 -0.62 -2.50 -25.09
N THR A 336 -1.58 -3.34 -25.48
CA THR A 336 -2.62 -3.92 -24.62
C THR A 336 -2.09 -5.05 -23.71
N VAL A 337 -2.48 -5.04 -22.43
CA VAL A 337 -2.19 -6.13 -21.47
C VAL A 337 -3.42 -7.05 -21.33
N ALA A 338 -3.21 -8.37 -21.40
CA ALA A 338 -4.27 -9.38 -21.43
C ALA A 338 -4.38 -10.23 -20.14
N LYS A 339 -5.66 -10.43 -19.75
CA LYS A 339 -6.37 -11.55 -19.08
C LYS A 339 -5.70 -12.51 -18.06
N VAL A 340 -6.48 -12.71 -16.99
CA VAL A 340 -6.37 -13.64 -15.84
C VAL A 340 -6.52 -15.12 -16.23
N VAL A 341 -5.65 -16.01 -15.70
CA VAL A 341 -5.67 -17.48 -15.88
C VAL A 341 -6.08 -18.21 -14.59
N LYS A 342 -6.93 -19.23 -14.70
CA LYS A 342 -7.40 -20.14 -13.62
C LYS A 342 -6.47 -21.36 -13.47
N LEU A 343 -6.20 -21.76 -12.22
CA LEU A 343 -5.39 -22.95 -11.87
C LEU A 343 -6.22 -24.25 -11.73
N PRO A 344 -5.64 -25.44 -12.02
CA PRO A 344 -6.34 -26.73 -12.02
C PRO A 344 -6.37 -27.43 -10.64
N LYS A 345 -7.36 -28.32 -10.45
CA LYS A 345 -7.58 -29.13 -9.24
C LYS A 345 -6.72 -30.41 -9.24
N ARG A 346 -6.17 -30.77 -8.07
CA ARG A 346 -5.49 -32.04 -7.79
C ARG A 346 -6.40 -32.97 -6.98
N ASN A 347 -6.47 -34.25 -7.38
CA ASN A 347 -7.19 -35.32 -6.67
C ASN A 347 -6.29 -35.94 -5.59
N THR A 348 -6.86 -36.24 -4.42
CA THR A 348 -6.20 -36.94 -3.32
C THR A 348 -6.83 -38.32 -3.10
N VAL A 349 -5.95 -39.32 -2.96
CA VAL A 349 -6.24 -40.74 -2.71
C VAL A 349 -6.38 -40.95 -1.20
N ALA A 350 -7.33 -41.77 -0.77
CA ALA A 350 -7.54 -42.15 0.62
C ALA A 350 -6.52 -43.23 1.05
N GLN A 351 -5.96 -43.10 2.25
CA GLN A 351 -5.21 -44.16 2.92
C GLN A 351 -5.59 -44.25 4.41
N THR A 352 -5.60 -45.50 4.88
CA THR A 352 -6.11 -46.01 6.15
C THR A 352 -5.10 -45.97 7.30
N GLU A 353 -5.63 -45.86 8.52
CA GLU A 353 -4.92 -45.80 9.81
C GLU A 353 -4.41 -47.16 10.30
N PRO A 354 -3.28 -47.15 11.02
CA PRO A 354 -3.15 -47.95 12.23
C PRO A 354 -2.64 -47.12 13.42
N SER A 355 -3.29 -47.24 14.58
CA SER A 355 -2.79 -46.74 15.86
C SER A 355 -1.81 -47.74 16.48
N ALA A 356 -0.74 -47.25 17.09
CA ALA A 356 0.14 -48.02 17.95
C ALA A 356 -0.13 -47.58 19.41
N GLU A 357 -0.38 -48.55 20.30
CA GLU A 357 -0.55 -48.30 21.73
C GLU A 357 0.80 -47.89 22.37
N ILE A 358 0.77 -46.95 23.31
CA ILE A 358 1.93 -46.53 24.12
C ILE A 358 1.98 -47.43 25.37
N PRO A 359 2.93 -48.38 25.51
CA PRO A 359 3.03 -49.22 26.70
C PRO A 359 3.72 -48.50 27.88
N ASP A 360 3.48 -49.02 29.10
CA ASP A 360 4.18 -48.70 30.37
C ASP A 360 4.02 -47.28 30.96
N ILE A 361 2.76 -46.85 31.15
CA ILE A 361 2.39 -45.59 31.83
C ILE A 361 2.58 -45.72 33.35
N VAL A 362 3.31 -44.78 33.96
CA VAL A 362 3.51 -44.68 35.42
C VAL A 362 3.12 -43.30 35.95
N VAL A 363 2.75 -43.21 37.23
CA VAL A 363 2.58 -41.92 37.92
C VAL A 363 3.96 -41.39 38.30
N LEU A 364 4.29 -40.17 37.88
CA LEU A 364 5.57 -39.54 38.18
C LEU A 364 5.64 -39.12 39.65
N GLU A 365 6.55 -39.74 40.40
CA GLU A 365 6.83 -39.42 41.80
C GLU A 365 7.97 -38.40 41.93
N TYR A 366 7.85 -37.45 42.87
CA TYR A 366 8.86 -36.44 43.17
C TYR A 366 8.82 -36.05 44.65
N GLU A 367 9.94 -35.54 45.17
CA GLU A 367 10.07 -34.99 46.51
C GLU A 367 9.85 -33.47 46.47
N VAL A 368 9.06 -32.94 47.41
CA VAL A 368 8.92 -31.49 47.59
C VAL A 368 10.10 -30.98 48.41
N VAL A 369 10.76 -29.94 47.90
CA VAL A 369 11.91 -29.28 48.53
C VAL A 369 11.45 -27.96 49.13
N GLU A 370 11.91 -27.67 50.35
CA GLU A 370 11.73 -26.35 50.97
C GLU A 370 12.58 -25.31 50.25
N TRP A 371 11.97 -24.19 49.88
CA TRP A 371 12.67 -23.10 49.22
C TRP A 371 13.22 -22.13 50.26
N SER A 372 14.50 -21.82 50.18
CA SER A 372 15.12 -20.73 50.91
C SER A 372 15.47 -19.58 49.96
N ALA A 373 15.10 -18.36 50.33
CA ALA A 373 15.50 -17.17 49.59
C ALA A 373 17.03 -17.03 49.61
N THR A 374 17.65 -16.81 48.45
CA THR A 374 19.06 -16.43 48.35
C THR A 374 19.27 -15.01 48.90
N ASP A 375 20.40 -14.77 49.60
CA ASP A 375 20.73 -13.48 50.22
C ASP A 375 20.86 -12.35 49.17
N GLY A 376 19.79 -11.57 49.00
CA GLY A 376 19.75 -10.31 48.26
C GLY A 376 19.89 -10.41 46.73
N LEU A 377 19.45 -9.34 46.03
CA LEU A 377 19.72 -9.15 44.61
C LEU A 377 21.23 -9.13 44.40
N LYS A 378 21.79 -10.19 43.81
CA LYS A 378 23.13 -10.12 43.22
C LYS A 378 23.09 -9.07 42.09
N ASP A 379 24.22 -8.42 41.82
CA ASP A 379 24.37 -7.33 40.82
C ASP A 379 24.29 -7.84 39.36
N THR A 380 23.38 -8.78 39.13
CA THR A 380 23.31 -9.73 38.02
C THR A 380 21.89 -9.75 37.46
N LEU A 381 21.73 -9.52 36.14
CA LEU A 381 20.39 -9.48 35.51
C LEU A 381 19.71 -10.86 35.43
N TYR A 382 20.48 -11.94 35.41
CA TYR A 382 20.01 -13.32 35.31
C TYR A 382 20.68 -14.22 36.36
N GLU A 383 19.92 -15.18 36.89
CA GLU A 383 20.41 -16.21 37.81
C GLU A 383 20.29 -17.60 37.19
N THR A 384 21.22 -18.51 37.50
CA THR A 384 21.16 -19.90 37.02
C THR A 384 19.94 -20.61 37.61
N TYR A 385 19.21 -21.34 36.77
CA TYR A 385 17.94 -21.95 37.14
C TYR A 385 18.05 -23.46 37.31
N HIS A 386 17.50 -23.94 38.42
CA HIS A 386 17.15 -25.34 38.67
C HIS A 386 15.74 -25.39 39.30
N PRO A 387 14.98 -26.50 39.14
CA PRO A 387 13.68 -26.64 39.80
C PRO A 387 13.78 -26.32 41.31
N GLN A 388 12.97 -25.36 41.76
CA GLN A 388 13.14 -24.73 43.09
C GLN A 388 12.36 -25.46 44.20
N ARG A 389 11.29 -26.17 43.84
CA ARG A 389 10.35 -26.80 44.79
C ARG A 389 10.26 -28.31 44.68
N ILE A 390 10.85 -28.90 43.65
CA ILE A 390 10.70 -30.33 43.35
C ILE A 390 12.04 -30.97 43.07
N ARG A 391 12.19 -32.24 43.48
CA ARG A 391 13.30 -33.11 43.11
C ARG A 391 12.74 -34.41 42.57
N ILE A 392 12.99 -34.67 41.29
CA ILE A 392 12.51 -35.87 40.60
C ILE A 392 13.65 -36.88 40.60
N LYS A 393 13.39 -38.08 41.15
CA LYS A 393 14.39 -39.15 41.18
C LYS A 393 14.75 -39.58 39.76
N ASP A 394 16.03 -39.80 39.51
CA ASP A 394 16.59 -40.25 38.22
C ASP A 394 16.37 -39.30 37.02
N ALA A 395 15.78 -38.11 37.25
CA ALA A 395 15.64 -37.10 36.20
C ALA A 395 17.00 -36.49 35.82
N LEU A 396 17.24 -36.35 34.52
CA LEU A 396 18.45 -35.71 34.03
C LEU A 396 18.32 -34.18 34.06
N PRO A 397 19.42 -33.46 34.37
CA PRO A 397 19.45 -32.00 34.28
C PRO A 397 19.19 -31.57 32.82
N HIS A 398 18.73 -30.34 32.66
CA HIS A 398 18.53 -29.80 31.31
C HIS A 398 19.88 -29.76 30.54
N PRO A 399 19.94 -30.18 29.24
CA PRO A 399 21.20 -30.32 28.50
C PRO A 399 21.99 -29.01 28.30
N SER A 400 21.41 -27.88 28.67
CA SER A 400 22.04 -26.57 28.61
C SER A 400 21.66 -25.76 29.83
N LEU A 401 22.58 -24.93 30.30
CA LEU A 401 22.36 -24.10 31.47
C LEU A 401 21.18 -23.17 31.23
N LEU A 402 20.17 -23.30 32.09
CA LEU A 402 19.02 -22.42 32.10
C LEU A 402 19.29 -21.27 33.07
N CYS A 403 18.70 -20.11 32.78
CA CYS A 403 18.67 -18.98 33.69
C CYS A 403 17.26 -18.39 33.75
N GLU A 404 16.97 -17.67 34.82
CA GLU A 404 15.78 -16.81 34.92
C GLU A 404 16.20 -15.38 35.28
N SER A 405 15.30 -14.40 35.12
CA SER A 405 15.62 -13.03 35.51
C SER A 405 15.78 -12.94 37.03
N ALA A 406 16.64 -12.04 37.50
CA ALA A 406 16.83 -11.83 38.94
C ALA A 406 15.51 -11.49 39.66
N ALA A 407 14.60 -10.77 39.00
CA ALA A 407 13.27 -10.48 39.54
C ALA A 407 12.42 -11.75 39.77
N LEU A 408 12.48 -12.73 38.87
CA LEU A 408 11.77 -14.01 39.02
C LEU A 408 12.46 -14.94 40.02
N ALA A 409 13.79 -14.87 40.17
CA ALA A 409 14.54 -15.67 41.15
C ALA A 409 14.20 -15.35 42.61
N LEU A 410 13.70 -14.14 42.89
CA LEU A 410 13.29 -13.70 44.23
C LEU A 410 12.03 -14.39 44.77
N VAL A 411 11.31 -15.16 43.96
CA VAL A 411 10.06 -15.80 44.33
C VAL A 411 10.06 -17.22 43.81
N SER A 412 9.67 -18.19 44.63
CA SER A 412 9.45 -19.57 44.18
C SER A 412 7.98 -19.81 43.81
N PRO A 413 7.71 -20.75 42.88
CA PRO A 413 6.36 -21.27 42.71
C PRO A 413 5.89 -22.02 43.96
N PRO A 414 4.58 -22.30 44.11
CA PRO A 414 4.07 -23.04 45.25
C PRO A 414 4.48 -24.51 45.16
N ALA A 415 4.52 -25.23 46.29
CA ALA A 415 4.75 -26.67 46.28
C ALA A 415 3.60 -27.39 45.53
N PRO A 416 3.87 -28.10 44.42
CA PRO A 416 2.81 -28.74 43.64
C PRO A 416 2.38 -30.05 44.30
N THR A 417 1.11 -30.41 44.14
CA THR A 417 0.54 -31.70 44.58
C THR A 417 0.17 -32.62 43.42
N TYR A 418 0.03 -32.06 42.21
CA TYR A 418 -0.30 -32.80 41.00
C TYR A 418 0.83 -33.74 40.55
N LYS A 419 0.49 -34.99 40.24
CA LYS A 419 1.43 -35.98 39.69
C LYS A 419 1.02 -36.39 38.28
N PRO A 420 1.84 -36.12 37.24
CA PRO A 420 1.52 -36.48 35.87
C PRO A 420 1.65 -37.99 35.61
N HIS A 421 0.92 -38.49 34.62
CA HIS A 421 0.99 -39.87 34.12
C HIS A 421 1.82 -39.88 32.85
N LEU A 422 3.00 -40.49 32.89
CA LEU A 422 3.95 -40.50 31.77
C LEU A 422 4.53 -41.90 31.58
N PRO A 423 4.92 -42.27 30.35
CA PRO A 423 5.68 -43.50 30.12
C PRO A 423 7.01 -43.51 30.89
N GLN A 424 7.41 -44.66 31.44
CA GLN A 424 8.60 -44.75 32.30
C GLN A 424 9.91 -44.35 31.60
N ASN A 425 10.00 -44.53 30.29
CA ASN A 425 11.15 -44.14 29.48
C ASN A 425 11.35 -42.61 29.41
N ILE A 426 10.33 -41.81 29.65
CA ILE A 426 10.43 -40.33 29.62
C ILE A 426 11.49 -39.84 30.60
N VAL A 427 11.53 -40.40 31.82
CA VAL A 427 12.52 -40.05 32.85
C VAL A 427 13.78 -40.87 32.70
N SER A 428 13.67 -42.20 32.60
CA SER A 428 14.84 -43.10 32.61
C SER A 428 15.78 -42.93 31.41
N GLN A 429 15.28 -42.44 30.27
CA GLN A 429 16.09 -42.09 29.09
C GLN A 429 16.31 -40.57 28.97
N GLY A 430 15.79 -39.76 29.89
CA GLY A 430 15.92 -38.30 29.88
C GLY A 430 15.30 -37.61 28.67
N LEU A 431 14.17 -38.12 28.15
CA LEU A 431 13.47 -37.54 27.01
C LEU A 431 12.85 -36.16 27.33
N LEU A 432 12.53 -35.95 28.62
CA LEU A 432 12.26 -34.65 29.23
C LEU A 432 13.27 -34.41 30.37
N SER A 433 13.83 -33.22 30.44
CA SER A 433 14.71 -32.84 31.56
C SER A 433 13.91 -32.48 32.82
N GLU A 434 14.59 -32.38 33.97
CA GLU A 434 14.00 -31.95 35.25
C GLU A 434 13.16 -30.66 35.12
N ALA A 435 13.67 -29.65 34.40
CA ALA A 435 12.97 -28.38 34.18
C ALA A 435 11.78 -28.53 33.22
N GLN A 436 11.85 -29.42 32.24
CA GLN A 436 10.72 -29.66 31.33
C GLN A 436 9.61 -30.45 32.03
N LEU A 437 9.97 -31.41 32.89
CA LEU A 437 9.04 -32.15 33.75
C LEU A 437 8.35 -31.21 34.76
N GLU A 438 9.08 -30.24 35.32
CA GLU A 438 8.51 -29.18 36.17
C GLU A 438 7.37 -28.42 35.47
N SER A 439 7.51 -28.12 34.17
CA SER A 439 6.43 -27.48 33.40
C SER A 439 5.20 -28.37 33.26
N VAL A 440 5.39 -29.68 33.05
CA VAL A 440 4.27 -30.64 32.98
C VAL A 440 3.53 -30.69 34.31
N ILE A 441 4.27 -30.72 35.43
CA ILE A 441 3.71 -30.73 36.79
C ILE A 441 2.89 -29.47 37.07
N TYR A 442 3.45 -28.27 36.85
CA TYR A 442 2.73 -27.02 37.13
C TYR A 442 1.56 -26.75 36.17
N ALA A 443 1.68 -27.15 34.90
CA ALA A 443 0.55 -27.10 33.98
C ALA A 443 -0.60 -27.99 34.46
N GLY A 444 -0.30 -29.23 34.85
CA GLY A 444 -1.31 -30.14 35.40
C GLY A 444 -1.91 -29.67 36.72
N GLN A 445 -1.10 -29.07 37.61
CA GLN A 445 -1.57 -28.42 38.83
C GLN A 445 -2.61 -27.34 38.52
N ALA A 446 -2.29 -26.40 37.62
CA ALA A 446 -3.22 -25.35 37.21
C ALA A 446 -4.48 -25.94 36.55
N HIS A 447 -4.33 -26.94 35.67
CA HIS A 447 -5.44 -27.59 34.98
C HIS A 447 -6.37 -28.40 35.89
N SER A 448 -5.94 -28.69 37.13
CA SER A 448 -6.75 -29.38 38.14
C SER A 448 -7.75 -28.44 38.83
N GLU A 449 -7.61 -27.13 38.62
CA GLU A 449 -8.44 -26.08 39.21
C GLU A 449 -9.38 -25.43 38.18
N PHE A 450 -10.41 -24.77 38.70
CA PHE A 450 -11.30 -23.89 37.94
C PHE A 450 -11.13 -22.45 38.41
N LEU A 451 -11.34 -21.49 37.51
CA LEU A 451 -11.42 -20.08 37.90
C LEU A 451 -12.56 -19.87 38.90
N TYR A 452 -12.34 -18.96 39.84
CA TYR A 452 -13.38 -18.57 40.79
C TYR A 452 -14.51 -17.82 40.04
N GLY A 453 -15.77 -18.12 40.40
CA GLY A 453 -16.96 -17.61 39.73
C GLY A 453 -17.62 -18.57 38.72
N SER A 454 -18.77 -18.16 38.21
CA SER A 454 -19.52 -18.82 37.13
C SER A 454 -19.81 -17.78 36.04
N TYR A 455 -19.86 -18.20 34.78
CA TYR A 455 -19.89 -17.30 33.64
C TYR A 455 -20.97 -17.68 32.63
N ILE A 456 -21.55 -16.71 31.94
CA ILE A 456 -22.43 -16.93 30.78
C ILE A 456 -21.62 -16.63 29.53
N VAL A 457 -21.67 -17.52 28.56
CA VAL A 457 -21.06 -17.32 27.23
C VAL A 457 -22.18 -17.23 26.22
N ASP A 458 -22.18 -16.19 25.41
CA ASP A 458 -23.17 -16.05 24.34
C ASP A 458 -22.95 -17.04 23.17
N ASP A 459 -23.95 -17.20 22.32
CA ASP A 459 -23.90 -18.09 21.15
C ASP A 459 -22.83 -17.71 20.11
N SER A 460 -22.30 -16.48 20.19
CA SER A 460 -21.23 -15.99 19.32
C SER A 460 -19.82 -16.25 19.86
N TRP A 461 -19.74 -16.67 21.13
CA TRP A 461 -18.53 -16.82 21.95
C TRP A 461 -17.73 -15.52 22.14
N ASP A 462 -18.33 -14.37 21.82
CA ASP A 462 -17.68 -13.06 21.92
C ASP A 462 -17.76 -12.49 23.33
N ASN A 463 -18.93 -12.61 23.97
CA ASN A 463 -19.17 -12.01 25.26
C ASN A 463 -19.20 -13.06 26.36
N VAL A 464 -18.44 -12.79 27.42
CA VAL A 464 -18.41 -13.56 28.66
C VAL A 464 -18.80 -12.62 29.79
N THR A 465 -19.88 -12.93 30.49
CA THR A 465 -20.35 -12.16 31.66
C THR A 465 -20.37 -13.03 32.90
N VAL A 466 -20.20 -12.42 34.07
CA VAL A 466 -20.33 -13.12 35.36
C VAL A 466 -21.79 -13.49 35.57
N ALA A 467 -22.06 -14.77 35.80
CA ALA A 467 -23.41 -15.28 36.05
C ALA A 467 -23.85 -14.96 37.48
N ALA A 468 -25.14 -14.62 37.67
CA ALA A 468 -25.72 -14.59 39.01
C ALA A 468 -25.75 -16.02 39.61
N GLN A 469 -25.72 -16.13 40.95
CA GLN A 469 -25.79 -17.45 41.60
C GLN A 469 -27.05 -18.19 41.16
N SER A 470 -26.88 -19.39 40.58
CA SER A 470 -27.94 -20.34 40.16
C SER A 470 -28.53 -20.17 38.76
N GLU A 471 -27.85 -19.52 37.81
CA GLU A 471 -28.28 -19.52 36.40
C GLU A 471 -28.00 -20.87 35.69
N GLU A 472 -28.99 -21.34 34.93
CA GLU A 472 -29.02 -22.69 34.32
C GLU A 472 -27.98 -22.89 33.20
N ASN A 473 -27.58 -21.81 32.51
CA ASN A 473 -26.59 -21.84 31.43
C ASN A 473 -25.19 -21.38 31.87
N ALA A 474 -24.93 -21.33 33.17
CA ALA A 474 -23.65 -20.87 33.69
C ALA A 474 -22.56 -21.95 33.55
N VAL A 475 -21.42 -21.58 32.97
CA VAL A 475 -20.24 -22.44 32.82
C VAL A 475 -19.13 -22.06 33.80
N LYS A 476 -18.28 -23.02 34.12
CA LYS A 476 -17.02 -22.79 34.83
C LYS A 476 -15.86 -22.95 33.87
N PHE A 477 -14.94 -21.99 33.90
CA PHE A 477 -13.72 -22.06 33.10
C PHE A 477 -12.63 -22.77 33.87
N ARG A 478 -12.06 -23.82 33.27
CA ARG A 478 -10.84 -24.45 33.77
C ARG A 478 -9.68 -23.43 33.76
N ARG A 479 -8.88 -23.43 34.82
CA ARG A 479 -7.72 -22.53 34.96
C ARG A 479 -6.63 -22.94 33.95
N GLY A 480 -6.00 -21.95 33.34
CA GLY A 480 -4.94 -22.10 32.35
C GLY A 480 -3.56 -21.89 32.94
N TRP A 481 -2.53 -22.20 32.15
CA TRP A 481 -1.13 -22.06 32.54
C TRP A 481 -0.31 -21.36 31.46
N PHE A 482 0.72 -20.61 31.84
CA PHE A 482 1.54 -19.81 30.93
C PHE A 482 3.01 -20.26 30.95
N LEU A 483 3.48 -20.77 29.80
CA LEU A 483 4.87 -21.10 29.53
C LEU A 483 5.59 -19.91 28.88
N GLY A 484 6.33 -19.17 29.71
CA GLY A 484 7.12 -18.00 29.33
C GLY A 484 8.57 -18.30 28.94
N ASP A 485 8.94 -19.57 28.77
CA ASP A 485 10.32 -19.93 28.49
C ASP A 485 10.86 -19.31 27.18
N GLY A 486 12.13 -18.90 27.21
CA GLY A 486 12.89 -18.34 26.11
C GLY A 486 13.07 -19.28 24.92
N THR A 487 13.59 -18.76 23.81
CA THR A 487 13.91 -19.59 22.65
C THR A 487 15.00 -20.59 23.00
N GLY A 488 14.79 -21.85 22.60
CA GLY A 488 15.78 -22.92 22.74
C GLY A 488 15.62 -23.82 23.97
N THR A 489 14.84 -23.46 24.99
CA THR A 489 14.57 -24.30 26.19
C THR A 489 13.75 -25.57 25.94
N GLY A 490 13.18 -25.72 24.74
CA GLY A 490 12.33 -26.87 24.39
C GLY A 490 10.83 -26.68 24.63
N LYS A 491 10.29 -25.47 24.42
CA LYS A 491 8.84 -25.19 24.50
C LYS A 491 7.94 -26.18 23.76
N GLY A 492 8.30 -26.56 22.54
CA GLY A 492 7.55 -27.57 21.78
C GLY A 492 7.53 -28.93 22.48
N ARG A 493 8.67 -29.33 23.06
CA ARG A 493 8.80 -30.55 23.87
C ARG A 493 8.00 -30.50 25.16
N GLN A 494 7.98 -29.36 25.86
CA GLN A 494 7.15 -29.14 27.05
C GLN A 494 5.66 -29.20 26.70
N CYS A 495 5.25 -28.56 25.60
CA CYS A 495 3.88 -28.61 25.09
C CYS A 495 3.46 -30.05 24.75
N ALA A 496 4.31 -30.80 24.04
CA ALA A 496 4.10 -32.20 23.75
C ALA A 496 4.02 -33.05 25.04
N GLY A 497 4.83 -32.74 26.07
CA GLY A 497 4.77 -33.40 27.38
C GLY A 497 3.45 -33.18 28.12
N ILE A 498 2.89 -31.96 28.08
CA ILE A 498 1.58 -31.65 28.66
C ILE A 498 0.45 -32.39 27.92
N ILE A 499 0.55 -32.47 26.59
CA ILE A 499 -0.40 -33.26 25.79
C ILE A 499 -0.26 -34.75 26.12
N LEU A 500 0.96 -35.26 26.26
CA LEU A 500 1.23 -36.67 26.57
C LEU A 500 0.68 -37.08 27.93
N ASP A 501 0.83 -36.23 28.96
CA ASP A 501 0.23 -36.46 30.28
C ASP A 501 -1.30 -36.64 30.19
N ASN A 502 -1.96 -35.77 29.41
CA ASN A 502 -3.40 -35.88 29.19
C ASN A 502 -3.78 -37.09 28.33
N TRP A 503 -2.96 -37.42 27.33
CA TRP A 503 -3.14 -38.60 26.47
C TRP A 503 -3.08 -39.89 27.28
N CYS A 504 -2.11 -40.00 28.20
CA CYS A 504 -1.94 -41.14 29.11
C CYS A 504 -3.09 -41.29 30.11
N GLN A 505 -3.87 -40.22 30.33
CA GLN A 505 -5.08 -40.20 31.16
C GLN A 505 -6.37 -40.39 30.34
N GLY A 506 -6.27 -40.79 29.07
CA GLY A 506 -7.41 -41.08 28.18
C GLY A 506 -7.99 -39.86 27.46
N ARG A 507 -7.43 -38.66 27.65
CA ARG A 507 -7.83 -37.43 26.93
C ARG A 507 -7.08 -37.34 25.60
N CYS A 508 -7.46 -38.18 24.64
CA CYS A 508 -6.75 -38.34 23.36
C CYS A 508 -7.18 -37.36 22.24
N LYS A 509 -7.75 -36.20 22.59
CA LYS A 509 -7.98 -35.09 21.64
C LYS A 509 -7.25 -33.85 22.15
N ALA A 510 -6.46 -33.20 21.31
CA ALA A 510 -5.78 -31.94 21.63
C ALA A 510 -5.84 -30.97 20.44
N ILE A 511 -5.70 -29.67 20.70
CA ILE A 511 -5.64 -28.62 19.68
C ILE A 511 -4.33 -27.87 19.86
N TRP A 512 -3.50 -27.84 18.81
CA TRP A 512 -2.23 -27.11 18.76
C TRP A 512 -2.35 -25.97 17.75
N VAL A 513 -2.44 -24.74 18.24
CA VAL A 513 -2.52 -23.53 17.41
C VAL A 513 -1.14 -22.87 17.38
N SER A 514 -0.60 -22.60 16.19
CA SER A 514 0.73 -21.97 16.05
C SER A 514 0.76 -20.84 15.00
N LYS A 515 1.89 -20.14 14.88
CA LYS A 515 2.05 -18.98 13.98
C LYS A 515 2.07 -19.34 12.49
N SER A 516 2.64 -20.48 12.13
CA SER A 516 2.92 -20.85 10.73
C SER A 516 2.69 -22.34 10.49
N SER A 517 2.25 -22.72 9.29
CA SER A 517 2.08 -24.12 8.91
C SER A 517 3.40 -24.88 8.89
N ALA A 518 4.53 -24.18 8.71
CA ALA A 518 5.86 -24.79 8.76
C ALA A 518 6.23 -25.39 10.13
N LEU A 519 5.57 -24.96 11.21
CA LEU A 519 5.85 -25.42 12.58
C LEU A 519 5.22 -26.79 12.88
N ILE A 520 4.44 -27.37 11.97
CA ILE A 520 3.90 -28.72 12.13
C ILE A 520 5.01 -29.77 12.24
N GLU A 521 6.13 -29.57 11.54
CA GLU A 521 7.27 -30.50 11.59
C GLU A 521 8.01 -30.43 12.94
N ASP A 522 8.07 -29.25 13.57
CA ASP A 522 8.57 -29.12 14.94
C ASP A 522 7.65 -29.84 15.93
N ALA A 523 6.33 -29.64 15.81
CA ALA A 523 5.35 -30.32 16.64
C ALA A 523 5.46 -31.85 16.49
N ARG A 524 5.60 -32.35 15.25
CA ARG A 524 5.80 -33.79 14.96
C ARG A 524 7.07 -34.32 15.57
N ARG A 525 8.20 -33.62 15.38
CA ARG A 525 9.48 -33.98 16.00
C ARG A 525 9.34 -34.09 17.51
N ASP A 526 8.74 -33.08 18.15
CA ASP A 526 8.65 -33.02 19.61
C ASP A 526 7.67 -34.04 20.18
N TRP A 527 6.58 -34.35 19.47
CA TRP A 527 5.66 -35.44 19.81
C TRP A 527 6.29 -36.82 19.63
N CYS A 528 6.94 -37.07 18.49
CA CYS A 528 7.59 -38.36 18.21
C CYS A 528 8.75 -38.65 19.17
N ALA A 529 9.47 -37.61 19.60
CA ALA A 529 10.55 -37.76 20.56
C ALA A 529 10.08 -38.21 21.96
N LEU A 530 8.78 -38.12 22.26
CA LEU A 530 8.18 -38.62 23.49
C LEU A 530 7.44 -39.95 23.30
N GLY A 531 7.60 -40.61 22.14
CA GLY A 531 7.00 -41.91 21.83
C GLY A 531 5.70 -41.86 21.03
N GLY A 532 5.23 -40.67 20.64
CA GLY A 532 4.10 -40.51 19.73
C GLY A 532 4.43 -40.82 18.26
N THR A 533 3.42 -40.79 17.39
CA THR A 533 3.59 -40.99 15.94
C THR A 533 3.30 -39.70 15.15
N ASP A 534 3.90 -39.56 13.97
CA ASP A 534 3.70 -38.40 13.09
C ASP A 534 2.24 -38.24 12.63
N LYS A 535 1.51 -39.36 12.55
CA LYS A 535 0.09 -39.46 12.19
C LYS A 535 -0.85 -38.91 13.25
N ASP A 536 -0.44 -38.90 14.51
CA ASP A 536 -1.26 -38.33 15.59
C ASP A 536 -1.46 -36.83 15.41
N ILE A 537 -0.55 -36.14 14.69
CA ILE A 537 -0.66 -34.72 14.38
C ILE A 537 -1.41 -34.52 13.06
N ILE A 538 -2.65 -34.05 13.18
CA ILE A 538 -3.59 -33.84 12.08
C ILE A 538 -3.47 -32.40 11.59
N ASP A 539 -3.03 -32.22 10.34
CA ASP A 539 -3.01 -30.91 9.70
C ASP A 539 -4.41 -30.49 9.24
N LEU A 540 -5.03 -29.53 9.96
CA LEU A 540 -6.36 -29.03 9.63
C LEU A 540 -6.44 -28.40 8.22
N SER A 541 -5.32 -27.93 7.66
CA SER A 541 -5.32 -27.32 6.33
C SER A 541 -5.62 -28.32 5.21
N ASN A 542 -5.39 -29.62 5.44
CA ASN A 542 -5.69 -30.70 4.51
C ASN A 542 -7.18 -31.08 4.48
N ILE A 543 -7.95 -30.67 5.49
CA ILE A 543 -9.40 -30.91 5.58
C ILE A 543 -10.11 -29.67 5.03
N LYS A 544 -11.10 -29.80 4.14
CA LYS A 544 -11.75 -28.61 3.55
C LYS A 544 -12.56 -27.83 4.58
N LEU A 545 -12.71 -26.52 4.34
CA LEU A 545 -13.49 -25.63 5.20
C LEU A 545 -14.97 -26.06 5.26
N GLY A 546 -15.42 -26.41 6.47
CA GLY A 546 -16.79 -26.85 6.78
C GLY A 546 -17.14 -28.25 6.28
N GLU A 547 -16.15 -29.10 5.97
CA GLU A 547 -16.33 -30.56 5.98
C GLU A 547 -16.09 -31.07 7.42
N PRO A 548 -16.85 -32.05 7.94
CA PRO A 548 -16.62 -32.58 9.28
C PRO A 548 -15.20 -33.15 9.43
N ILE A 549 -14.57 -32.95 10.60
CA ILE A 549 -13.28 -33.57 10.94
C ILE A 549 -13.58 -35.00 11.40
N GLY A 550 -13.20 -35.99 10.59
CA GLY A 550 -13.58 -37.40 10.80
C GLY A 550 -12.78 -38.17 11.85
N PHE A 551 -11.73 -37.58 12.43
CA PHE A 551 -10.85 -38.24 13.39
C PHE A 551 -11.49 -38.28 14.78
N THR A 552 -11.50 -39.43 15.45
CA THR A 552 -12.05 -39.57 16.82
C THR A 552 -11.03 -39.22 17.90
N GLN A 553 -9.73 -39.32 17.60
CA GLN A 553 -8.59 -38.99 18.45
C GLN A 553 -7.52 -38.30 17.60
N GLY A 554 -6.61 -37.56 18.24
CA GLY A 554 -5.50 -36.86 17.57
C GLY A 554 -5.23 -35.45 18.09
N ILE A 555 -4.11 -34.90 17.65
CA ILE A 555 -3.64 -33.55 17.93
C ILE A 555 -3.92 -32.71 16.68
N LEU A 556 -4.97 -31.88 16.72
CA LEU A 556 -5.34 -31.03 15.61
C LEU A 556 -4.40 -29.81 15.54
N PHE A 557 -3.54 -29.79 14.53
CA PHE A 557 -2.64 -28.68 14.26
C PHE A 557 -3.28 -27.65 13.32
N CYS A 558 -3.27 -26.38 13.70
CA CYS A 558 -3.70 -25.29 12.83
C CYS A 558 -2.91 -24.00 13.09
N THR A 559 -3.02 -23.04 12.18
CA THR A 559 -2.41 -21.71 12.38
C THR A 559 -3.43 -20.68 12.87
N TYR A 560 -3.00 -19.60 13.53
CA TYR A 560 -3.87 -18.46 13.83
C TYR A 560 -4.59 -17.91 12.58
N SER A 561 -3.92 -17.94 11.43
CA SER A 561 -4.49 -17.52 10.15
C SER A 561 -5.59 -18.48 9.64
N THR A 562 -5.37 -19.79 9.81
CA THR A 562 -6.35 -20.83 9.50
C THR A 562 -7.55 -20.72 10.44
N LEU A 563 -7.31 -20.56 11.74
CA LEU A 563 -8.33 -20.46 12.77
C LEU A 563 -9.34 -19.33 12.48
N ARG A 564 -8.86 -18.15 12.05
CA ARG A 564 -9.73 -17.00 11.70
C ARG A 564 -10.48 -17.12 10.36
N SER A 565 -10.22 -18.15 9.55
CA SER A 565 -10.75 -18.22 8.19
C SER A 565 -12.26 -18.48 8.17
N GLN A 566 -13.00 -17.62 7.46
CA GLN A 566 -14.44 -17.75 7.22
C GLN A 566 -14.77 -17.48 5.75
N LYS A 567 -15.63 -18.30 5.13
CA LYS A 567 -16.05 -18.14 3.73
C LYS A 567 -17.45 -18.71 3.52
N ASN A 568 -18.32 -17.97 2.84
CA ASN A 568 -19.70 -18.39 2.51
C ASN A 568 -20.47 -18.92 3.74
N GLY A 569 -20.36 -18.23 4.89
CA GLY A 569 -21.01 -18.63 6.15
C GLY A 569 -20.35 -19.81 6.90
N LYS A 570 -19.35 -20.48 6.30
CA LYS A 570 -18.58 -21.54 6.96
C LYS A 570 -17.39 -20.96 7.72
N SER A 571 -17.18 -21.42 8.95
CA SER A 571 -16.12 -20.94 9.85
C SER A 571 -15.22 -22.07 10.29
N ARG A 572 -13.89 -21.86 10.23
CA ARG A 572 -12.91 -22.82 10.77
C ARG A 572 -13.04 -23.00 12.27
N LEU A 573 -13.34 -21.92 13.01
CA LEU A 573 -13.58 -22.00 14.44
C LEU A 573 -14.74 -22.94 14.77
N LYS A 574 -15.89 -22.78 14.08
CA LYS A 574 -17.07 -23.65 14.31
C LYS A 574 -16.74 -25.12 14.03
N GLN A 575 -16.04 -25.40 12.94
CA GLN A 575 -15.57 -26.74 12.59
C GLN A 575 -14.68 -27.39 13.68
N ILE A 576 -13.81 -26.61 14.32
CA ILE A 576 -12.95 -27.09 15.42
C ILE A 576 -13.80 -27.36 16.68
N VAL A 577 -14.70 -26.44 17.03
CA VAL A 577 -15.57 -26.59 18.21
C VAL A 577 -16.50 -27.79 18.06
N GLU A 578 -17.07 -28.01 16.87
CA GLU A 578 -17.89 -29.18 16.55
C GLU A 578 -17.12 -30.51 16.69
N TRP A 579 -15.85 -30.54 16.29
CA TRP A 579 -14.99 -31.72 16.46
C TRP A 579 -14.55 -31.97 17.91
N ALA A 580 -14.26 -30.88 18.63
CA ALA A 580 -13.85 -30.94 20.03
C ALA A 580 -15.00 -31.46 20.91
N GLY A 581 -16.21 -30.97 20.68
CA GLY A 581 -17.38 -31.22 21.53
C GLY A 581 -17.49 -30.21 22.68
N ALA A 582 -18.69 -30.02 23.23
CA ALA A 582 -18.93 -29.08 24.32
C ALA A 582 -18.27 -29.53 25.65
N ASP A 583 -18.08 -30.84 25.82
CA ASP A 583 -17.43 -31.51 26.95
C ASP A 583 -15.91 -31.67 26.76
N PHE A 584 -15.33 -30.98 25.79
CA PHE A 584 -13.90 -31.09 25.49
C PHE A 584 -13.03 -30.70 26.68
N GLU A 585 -12.33 -31.71 27.20
CA GLU A 585 -11.40 -31.61 28.32
C GLU A 585 -9.92 -31.63 27.88
N GLY A 586 -9.66 -31.75 26.58
CA GLY A 586 -8.31 -31.85 26.04
C GLY A 586 -7.49 -30.58 26.18
N VAL A 587 -6.21 -30.67 25.79
CA VAL A 587 -5.29 -29.53 25.82
C VAL A 587 -5.53 -28.62 24.62
N ILE A 588 -5.58 -27.31 24.86
CA ILE A 588 -5.46 -26.28 23.82
C ILE A 588 -4.15 -25.56 24.04
N ALA A 589 -3.16 -25.84 23.19
CA ALA A 589 -1.89 -25.16 23.20
C ALA A 589 -1.91 -23.99 22.22
N PHE A 590 -1.84 -22.77 22.76
CA PHE A 590 -1.60 -21.57 21.97
C PHE A 590 -0.09 -21.31 21.90
N ASP A 591 0.56 -21.90 20.90
CA ASP A 591 1.97 -21.73 20.59
C ASP A 591 2.23 -20.42 19.82
N GLU A 592 3.24 -19.67 20.25
CA GLU A 592 3.49 -18.29 19.84
C GLU A 592 2.27 -17.37 20.09
N CYS A 593 1.66 -17.50 21.28
CA CYS A 593 0.40 -16.84 21.66
C CYS A 593 0.44 -15.31 21.62
N HIS A 594 1.62 -14.68 21.58
CA HIS A 594 1.75 -13.25 21.31
C HIS A 594 1.16 -12.83 19.96
N SER A 595 0.94 -13.78 19.04
CA SER A 595 0.20 -13.56 17.78
C SER A 595 -1.27 -13.20 18.00
N MET A 596 -1.82 -13.48 19.18
CA MET A 596 -3.15 -13.04 19.62
C MET A 596 -3.13 -11.66 20.29
N GLY A 597 -1.97 -10.99 20.34
CA GLY A 597 -1.84 -9.62 20.85
C GLY A 597 -2.76 -8.64 20.11
N ASN A 598 -3.10 -7.54 20.78
CA ASN A 598 -4.10 -6.57 20.32
C ASN A 598 -5.50 -7.19 20.13
N ALA A 599 -5.92 -8.08 21.04
CA ALA A 599 -7.29 -8.59 21.09
C ALA A 599 -8.33 -7.53 21.53
N MET A 600 -7.91 -6.26 21.61
CA MET A 600 -8.68 -5.09 21.98
C MET A 600 -8.36 -3.93 21.05
N ALA A 601 -9.26 -2.95 20.99
CA ALA A 601 -8.92 -1.66 20.42
C ALA A 601 -7.97 -0.94 21.37
N VAL A 602 -6.83 -0.45 20.87
CA VAL A 602 -5.81 0.24 21.67
C VAL A 602 -5.61 1.63 21.09
N GLU A 603 -5.45 2.64 21.95
CA GLU A 603 -5.14 3.99 21.52
C GLU A 603 -3.69 4.06 20.98
N GLY A 604 -3.55 4.25 19.67
CA GLY A 604 -2.26 4.43 19.01
C GLY A 604 -1.93 5.90 18.79
N THR A 605 -0.69 6.17 18.35
CA THR A 605 -0.21 7.53 18.03
C THR A 605 -0.98 8.24 16.90
N LEU A 606 -1.81 7.50 16.15
CA LEU A 606 -2.65 7.98 15.06
C LEU A 606 -4.17 7.78 15.32
N GLY A 607 -4.54 7.47 16.56
CA GLY A 607 -5.92 7.17 16.99
C GLY A 607 -6.16 5.70 17.37
N MET A 608 -7.41 5.35 17.64
CA MET A 608 -7.83 4.00 18.04
C MET A 608 -7.52 2.95 16.96
N VAL A 609 -6.71 1.94 17.30
CA VAL A 609 -6.41 0.78 16.45
C VAL A 609 -7.42 -0.32 16.78
N ALA A 610 -8.22 -0.77 15.81
CA ALA A 610 -9.21 -1.82 16.03
C ALA A 610 -8.59 -3.17 16.45
N ALA A 611 -9.34 -3.98 17.21
CA ALA A 611 -8.92 -5.29 17.68
C ALA A 611 -8.56 -6.25 16.53
N SER A 612 -7.47 -7.00 16.70
CA SER A 612 -7.01 -8.02 15.76
C SER A 612 -8.01 -9.16 15.65
N GLN A 613 -8.47 -9.45 14.43
CA GLN A 613 -9.33 -10.61 14.15
C GLN A 613 -8.70 -11.94 14.58
N GLN A 614 -7.35 -12.04 14.60
CA GLN A 614 -6.67 -13.24 15.11
C GLN A 614 -6.85 -13.38 16.64
N GLY A 615 -6.72 -12.26 17.37
CA GLY A 615 -6.94 -12.23 18.82
C GLY A 615 -8.38 -12.54 19.22
N ILE A 616 -9.35 -11.98 18.49
CA ILE A 616 -10.79 -12.24 18.71
C ILE A 616 -11.12 -13.72 18.55
N VAL A 617 -10.70 -14.36 17.46
CA VAL A 617 -11.04 -15.77 17.22
C VAL A 617 -10.32 -16.71 18.20
N GLY A 618 -9.10 -16.36 18.64
CA GLY A 618 -8.41 -17.06 19.73
C GLY A 618 -9.19 -17.01 21.05
N LEU A 619 -9.74 -15.84 21.40
CA LEU A 619 -10.64 -15.67 22.55
C LEU A 619 -11.92 -16.50 22.41
N ARG A 620 -12.57 -16.47 21.25
CA ARG A 620 -13.77 -17.27 21.00
C ARG A 620 -13.54 -18.77 21.18
N LEU A 621 -12.38 -19.29 20.76
CA LEU A 621 -12.05 -20.70 20.92
C LEU A 621 -11.96 -21.11 22.40
N GLN A 622 -11.27 -20.32 23.22
CA GLN A 622 -11.21 -20.60 24.66
C GLN A 622 -12.54 -20.35 25.37
N ASN A 623 -13.39 -19.45 24.88
CA ASN A 623 -14.73 -19.24 25.44
C ASN A 623 -15.68 -20.40 25.11
N ALA A 624 -15.62 -20.90 23.87
CA ALA A 624 -16.45 -22.01 23.40
C ALA A 624 -16.18 -23.33 24.12
N LEU A 625 -14.92 -23.58 24.52
CA LEU A 625 -14.50 -24.84 25.14
C LEU A 625 -14.17 -24.64 26.62
N ALA A 626 -15.20 -24.48 27.45
CA ALA A 626 -15.07 -24.07 28.85
C ALA A 626 -14.17 -24.99 29.70
N LEU A 627 -14.26 -26.31 29.47
CA LEU A 627 -13.51 -27.33 30.22
C LEU A 627 -12.09 -27.59 29.67
N ALA A 628 -11.71 -26.93 28.58
CA ALA A 628 -10.42 -27.12 27.95
C ALA A 628 -9.24 -26.75 28.86
N ARG A 629 -8.17 -27.53 28.74
CA ARG A 629 -6.89 -27.32 29.43
C ARG A 629 -6.02 -26.37 28.63
N VAL A 630 -6.15 -25.07 28.88
CA VAL A 630 -5.49 -24.04 28.08
C VAL A 630 -4.04 -23.84 28.54
N VAL A 631 -3.12 -23.86 27.56
CA VAL A 631 -1.70 -23.57 27.74
C VAL A 631 -1.31 -22.43 26.80
N TYR A 632 -0.80 -21.34 27.37
CA TYR A 632 -0.26 -20.22 26.61
C TYR A 632 1.26 -20.39 26.51
N VAL A 633 1.81 -20.35 25.30
CA VAL A 633 3.24 -20.62 25.07
C VAL A 633 3.85 -19.45 24.30
N SER A 634 4.65 -18.62 24.99
CA SER A 634 5.35 -17.49 24.35
C SER A 634 6.45 -16.91 25.23
N ALA A 635 7.65 -16.78 24.69
CA ALA A 635 8.79 -16.13 25.37
C ALA A 635 8.57 -14.62 25.62
N THR A 636 7.70 -13.97 24.84
CA THR A 636 7.45 -12.53 24.90
C THR A 636 6.10 -12.18 25.53
N GLY A 637 5.37 -13.19 26.02
CA GLY A 637 4.02 -13.05 26.55
C GLY A 637 3.89 -12.04 27.68
N ALA A 638 4.89 -11.99 28.57
CA ALA A 638 4.92 -11.10 29.73
C ALA A 638 5.82 -9.85 29.53
N THR A 639 6.09 -9.44 28.28
CA THR A 639 6.97 -8.27 28.01
C THR A 639 6.20 -6.96 27.78
N LYS A 640 4.91 -7.05 27.46
CA LYS A 640 4.00 -5.91 27.29
C LYS A 640 2.64 -6.27 27.87
N VAL A 641 1.94 -5.31 28.45
CA VAL A 641 0.62 -5.51 29.08
C VAL A 641 -0.40 -6.08 28.09
N SER A 642 -0.44 -5.53 26.88
CA SER A 642 -1.30 -6.01 25.78
C SER A 642 -1.01 -7.45 25.33
N ASN A 643 0.12 -8.04 25.72
CA ASN A 643 0.43 -9.45 25.45
C ASN A 643 -0.15 -10.40 26.51
N LEU A 644 -0.76 -9.93 27.60
CA LEU A 644 -1.52 -10.76 28.54
C LEU A 644 -3.04 -10.61 28.37
N SER A 645 -3.50 -9.65 27.56
CA SER A 645 -4.93 -9.36 27.40
C SER A 645 -5.74 -10.50 26.74
N TYR A 646 -5.10 -11.48 26.13
CA TYR A 646 -5.74 -12.67 25.56
C TYR A 646 -5.73 -13.88 26.52
N ALA A 647 -5.05 -13.79 27.66
CA ALA A 647 -4.80 -14.90 28.57
C ALA A 647 -5.89 -15.02 29.66
N ASN A 648 -7.17 -14.97 29.28
CA ASN A 648 -8.31 -14.95 30.20
C ASN A 648 -8.27 -16.11 31.22
N ARG A 649 -7.81 -17.29 30.78
CA ARG A 649 -7.71 -18.48 31.64
C ARG A 649 -6.69 -18.38 32.77
N LEU A 650 -5.85 -17.35 32.84
CA LEU A 650 -5.01 -17.11 34.02
C LEU A 650 -5.80 -16.55 35.21
N GLY A 651 -7.00 -16.02 34.98
CA GLY A 651 -7.85 -15.46 36.03
C GLY A 651 -7.36 -14.12 36.56
N LEU A 652 -6.67 -13.32 35.73
CA LEU A 652 -6.13 -12.01 36.09
C LEU A 652 -7.22 -10.96 36.38
N TRP A 653 -8.46 -11.17 35.94
CA TRP A 653 -9.57 -10.26 36.15
C TRP A 653 -10.88 -11.04 36.29
N GLN A 654 -11.88 -10.41 36.93
CA GLN A 654 -13.26 -10.94 37.07
C GLN A 654 -13.38 -12.27 37.83
N THR A 655 -12.32 -12.75 38.47
CA THR A 655 -12.29 -13.96 39.30
C THR A 655 -12.27 -13.64 40.79
N GLY A 656 -11.85 -12.45 41.22
CA GLY A 656 -11.61 -12.14 42.63
C GLY A 656 -10.27 -12.65 43.19
N ASP A 657 -9.49 -13.41 42.40
CA ASP A 657 -8.10 -13.79 42.74
C ASP A 657 -7.15 -12.58 42.62
N PHE A 658 -7.53 -11.60 41.79
CA PHE A 658 -6.81 -10.36 41.54
C PHE A 658 -7.77 -9.16 41.69
N PRO A 659 -7.25 -7.95 41.99
CA PRO A 659 -8.08 -6.78 42.25
C PRO A 659 -8.77 -6.19 41.00
N PHE A 660 -8.49 -6.73 39.81
CA PHE A 660 -8.96 -6.16 38.54
C PHE A 660 -10.39 -6.59 38.21
N THR A 661 -11.24 -5.58 38.03
CA THR A 661 -12.69 -5.75 37.79
C THR A 661 -13.02 -6.10 36.34
N SER A 662 -12.13 -5.77 35.41
CA SER A 662 -12.24 -6.05 33.98
C SER A 662 -10.86 -6.18 33.35
N ARG A 663 -10.84 -6.67 32.11
CA ARG A 663 -9.61 -6.72 31.31
C ARG A 663 -9.09 -5.31 30.98
N GLU A 664 -10.01 -4.38 30.73
CA GLU A 664 -9.74 -2.98 30.44
C GLU A 664 -9.05 -2.30 31.65
N ASP A 665 -9.59 -2.51 32.85
CA ASP A 665 -9.04 -2.05 34.14
C ASP A 665 -7.63 -2.59 34.40
N PHE A 666 -7.39 -3.87 34.10
CA PHE A 666 -6.04 -4.46 34.16
C PHE A 666 -5.06 -3.75 33.21
N VAL A 667 -5.44 -3.52 31.95
CA VAL A 667 -4.55 -2.89 30.96
C VAL A 667 -4.23 -1.46 31.37
N GLU A 668 -5.23 -0.66 31.73
CA GLU A 668 -5.06 0.75 32.15
C GLU A 668 -4.17 0.86 33.40
N SER A 669 -4.43 0.02 34.41
CA SER A 669 -3.67 0.02 35.67
C SER A 669 -2.19 -0.32 35.49
N ILE A 670 -1.86 -1.30 34.63
CA ILE A 670 -0.47 -1.71 34.41
C ILE A 670 0.26 -0.78 33.43
N GLU A 671 -0.42 -0.27 32.38
CA GLU A 671 0.20 0.69 31.44
C GLU A 671 0.56 2.01 32.14
N GLY A 672 -0.29 2.51 33.04
CA GLY A 672 0.00 3.71 33.84
C GLY A 672 1.20 3.56 34.80
N ALA A 673 1.48 2.33 35.26
CA ALA A 673 2.57 2.03 36.20
C ALA A 673 3.89 1.62 35.51
N GLY A 674 3.89 1.40 34.20
CA GLY A 674 5.09 1.16 33.38
C GLY A 674 5.71 -0.24 33.54
N ILE A 675 6.95 -0.40 33.06
CA ILE A 675 7.63 -1.71 32.92
C ILE A 675 7.81 -2.43 34.27
N ALA A 676 8.00 -1.69 35.37
CA ALA A 676 8.17 -2.28 36.70
C ALA A 676 6.92 -3.04 37.19
N ALA A 677 5.71 -2.57 36.82
CA ALA A 677 4.47 -3.26 37.16
C ALA A 677 4.32 -4.60 36.43
N MET A 678 4.85 -4.70 35.20
CA MET A 678 4.85 -5.96 34.44
C MET A 678 5.73 -7.04 35.11
N GLU A 679 6.86 -6.65 35.70
CA GLU A 679 7.72 -7.56 36.46
C GLU A 679 7.03 -8.06 37.73
N VAL A 680 6.25 -7.21 38.40
CA VAL A 680 5.43 -7.60 39.56
C VAL A 680 4.37 -8.63 39.15
N VAL A 681 3.61 -8.38 38.07
CA VAL A 681 2.61 -9.35 37.57
C VAL A 681 3.25 -10.70 37.23
N ALA A 682 4.42 -10.71 36.59
CA ALA A 682 5.12 -11.95 36.28
C ALA A 682 5.58 -12.71 37.54
N ARG A 683 6.03 -12.00 38.58
CA ARG A 683 6.38 -12.58 39.89
C ARG A 683 5.18 -13.15 40.62
N ASP A 684 4.06 -12.44 40.62
CA ASP A 684 2.81 -12.89 41.26
C ASP A 684 2.27 -14.14 40.55
N LEU A 685 2.29 -14.16 39.21
CA LEU A 685 1.92 -15.34 38.44
C LEU A 685 2.83 -16.54 38.73
N LYS A 686 4.14 -16.32 38.93
CA LYS A 686 5.08 -17.37 39.36
C LYS A 686 4.72 -17.87 40.77
N ALA A 687 4.47 -16.95 41.71
CA ALA A 687 4.09 -17.27 43.10
C ALA A 687 2.79 -18.09 43.20
N LEU A 688 1.87 -17.88 42.25
CA LEU A 688 0.62 -18.64 42.13
C LEU A 688 0.79 -19.96 41.35
N GLY A 689 1.98 -20.25 40.81
CA GLY A 689 2.26 -21.46 40.03
C GLY A 689 1.70 -21.43 38.60
N LEU A 690 1.29 -20.25 38.11
CA LEU A 690 0.66 -20.08 36.79
C LEU A 690 1.64 -19.70 35.68
N TYR A 691 2.88 -19.37 36.03
CA TYR A 691 3.89 -18.88 35.10
C TYR A 691 5.29 -19.37 35.45
N LEU A 692 5.98 -19.89 34.45
CA LEU A 692 7.43 -20.13 34.49
C LEU A 692 8.07 -19.53 33.25
N ALA A 693 9.22 -18.87 33.43
CA ALA A 693 9.97 -18.25 32.33
C ALA A 693 11.47 -18.38 32.52
N ARG A 694 12.04 -19.37 31.84
CA ARG A 694 13.47 -19.68 31.84
C ARG A 694 14.04 -19.43 30.47
N SER A 695 15.25 -18.91 30.38
CA SER A 695 15.98 -18.70 29.13
C SER A 695 17.25 -19.54 29.10
N LEU A 696 17.79 -19.76 27.91
CA LEU A 696 19.14 -20.31 27.81
C LEU A 696 20.14 -19.28 28.32
N SER A 697 21.12 -19.75 29.09
CA SER A 697 22.26 -18.93 29.48
C SER A 697 23.01 -18.47 28.23
N PHE A 698 23.40 -17.20 28.20
CA PHE A 698 24.32 -16.64 27.21
C PHE A 698 25.79 -16.87 27.61
N ASP A 699 26.04 -17.74 28.59
CA ASP A 699 27.39 -18.13 28.96
C ASP A 699 28.14 -18.73 27.77
N GLY A 700 29.38 -18.27 27.56
CA GLY A 700 30.23 -18.61 26.41
C GLY A 700 29.87 -17.95 25.07
N VAL A 701 28.78 -17.16 24.97
CA VAL A 701 28.46 -16.39 23.75
C VAL A 701 29.42 -15.20 23.65
N GLU A 702 30.06 -15.03 22.50
CA GLU A 702 30.94 -13.88 22.23
C GLU A 702 30.23 -12.88 21.33
N TYR A 703 30.46 -11.58 21.57
CA TYR A 703 29.92 -10.49 20.76
C TYR A 703 31.05 -9.76 20.05
N GLN A 704 31.01 -9.71 18.72
CA GLN A 704 32.00 -9.03 17.90
C GLN A 704 31.32 -8.23 16.78
N THR A 705 31.05 -6.94 17.03
CA THR A 705 30.48 -6.05 16.01
C THR A 705 31.44 -5.89 14.82
N LEU A 706 30.92 -6.12 13.62
CA LEU A 706 31.62 -5.81 12.37
C LEU A 706 31.18 -4.42 11.90
N GLU A 707 31.99 -3.42 12.22
CA GLU A 707 31.80 -2.04 11.74
C GLU A 707 32.49 -1.86 10.38
N ILE A 708 31.73 -1.39 9.40
CA ILE A 708 32.17 -1.20 8.01
C ILE A 708 32.23 0.30 7.71
N GLU A 709 33.43 0.80 7.46
CA GLU A 709 33.62 2.15 6.95
C GLU A 709 33.32 2.18 5.45
N LEU A 710 32.39 3.04 5.02
CA LEU A 710 32.10 3.23 3.60
C LEU A 710 33.33 3.78 2.89
N THR A 711 33.68 3.17 1.76
CA THR A 711 34.71 3.72 0.86
C THR A 711 34.21 5.02 0.20
N PRO A 712 35.12 5.90 -0.27
CA PRO A 712 34.72 7.12 -0.98
C PRO A 712 33.85 6.89 -2.23
N VAL A 713 33.91 5.69 -2.83
CA VAL A 713 33.03 5.30 -3.94
C VAL A 713 31.62 4.97 -3.43
N GLN A 714 31.50 4.19 -2.35
CA GLN A 714 30.21 3.84 -1.74
C GLN A 714 29.50 5.08 -1.17
N GLU A 715 30.22 6.01 -0.54
CA GLU A 715 29.66 7.28 -0.07
C GLU A 715 29.08 8.10 -1.23
N ARG A 716 29.79 8.17 -2.36
CA ARG A 716 29.32 8.85 -3.56
C ARG A 716 28.03 8.24 -4.11
N ILE A 717 27.93 6.91 -4.13
CA ILE A 717 26.72 6.21 -4.57
C ILE A 717 25.55 6.52 -3.62
N TYR A 718 25.77 6.41 -2.31
CA TYR A 718 24.77 6.74 -1.30
C TYR A 718 24.26 8.18 -1.44
N ASN A 719 25.17 9.15 -1.64
CA ASN A 719 24.83 10.56 -1.81
C ASN A 719 24.04 10.80 -3.11
N LYS A 720 24.43 10.19 -4.25
CA LYS A 720 23.67 10.29 -5.50
C LYS A 720 22.21 9.80 -5.35
N TYR A 721 22.00 8.68 -4.66
CA TYR A 721 20.65 8.19 -4.38
C TYR A 721 19.89 9.13 -3.42
N SER A 722 20.56 9.68 -2.41
CA SER A 722 19.98 10.68 -1.50
C SER A 722 19.50 11.93 -2.27
N ASP A 723 20.31 12.44 -3.19
CA ASP A 723 19.96 13.57 -4.07
C ASP A 723 18.76 13.22 -4.96
N ALA A 724 18.73 12.01 -5.52
CA ALA A 724 17.61 11.56 -6.34
C ALA A 724 16.30 11.52 -5.54
N PHE A 725 16.30 11.00 -4.31
CA PHE A 725 15.13 10.99 -3.44
C PHE A 725 14.65 12.39 -3.06
N GLN A 726 15.56 13.35 -2.91
CA GLN A 726 15.18 14.76 -2.70
C GLN A 726 14.40 15.31 -3.91
N VAL A 727 14.82 14.96 -5.14
CA VAL A 727 14.13 15.39 -6.37
C VAL A 727 12.77 14.69 -6.48
N ILE A 728 12.67 13.39 -6.18
CA ILE A 728 11.40 12.66 -6.15
C ILE A 728 10.44 13.33 -5.17
N HIS A 729 10.90 13.67 -3.96
CA HIS A 729 10.08 14.33 -2.94
C HIS A 729 9.57 15.70 -3.41
N ASN A 730 10.42 16.51 -4.05
CA ASN A 730 10.01 17.80 -4.60
C ASN A 730 8.98 17.65 -5.73
N ASN A 731 9.17 16.67 -6.61
CA ASN A 731 8.26 16.39 -7.72
C ASN A 731 6.95 15.75 -7.24
N LEU A 732 6.96 15.01 -6.13
CA LEU A 732 5.75 14.43 -5.54
C LEU A 732 4.72 15.51 -5.19
N ASN A 733 5.16 16.62 -4.58
CA ASN A 733 4.25 17.74 -4.28
C ASN A 733 3.69 18.37 -5.57
N LYS A 734 4.53 18.58 -6.59
CA LYS A 734 4.09 19.09 -7.89
C LYS A 734 3.11 18.13 -8.59
N ALA A 735 3.34 16.82 -8.47
CA ALA A 735 2.45 15.81 -9.03
C ALA A 735 1.09 15.79 -8.31
N LEU A 736 1.05 15.96 -6.99
CA LEU A 736 -0.19 16.11 -6.23
C LEU A 736 -0.99 17.37 -6.64
N GLU A 737 -0.29 18.47 -6.95
CA GLU A 737 -0.90 19.68 -7.51
C GLU A 737 -1.44 19.44 -8.92
N ALA A 738 -0.64 18.85 -9.81
CA ALA A 738 -1.03 18.50 -11.17
C ALA A 738 -2.19 17.49 -11.25
N CYS A 739 -2.42 16.73 -10.17
CA CYS A 739 -3.53 15.79 -10.03
C CYS A 739 -4.76 16.39 -9.32
N ASN A 740 -4.78 17.69 -8.98
CA ASN A 740 -5.85 18.36 -8.21
C ASN A 740 -6.12 17.73 -6.82
N ILE A 741 -5.13 17.07 -6.22
CA ILE A 741 -5.22 16.59 -4.84
C ILE A 741 -4.88 17.75 -3.88
N THR A 742 -3.95 18.61 -4.31
CA THR A 742 -3.54 19.84 -3.62
C THR A 742 -3.58 21.05 -4.57
N GLY A 743 -3.59 22.26 -4.01
CA GLY A 743 -3.50 23.53 -4.72
C GLY A 743 -3.37 24.65 -3.70
N ALA A 744 -4.22 25.67 -3.76
CA ALA A 744 -4.28 26.72 -2.71
C ALA A 744 -4.54 26.14 -1.30
N LYS A 745 -5.23 25.00 -1.24
CA LYS A 745 -5.45 24.18 -0.04
C LYS A 745 -5.34 22.70 -0.40
N THR A 746 -5.42 21.80 0.58
CA THR A 746 -5.51 20.36 0.32
C THR A 746 -6.96 19.97 0.08
N TYR A 747 -7.32 19.55 -1.14
CA TYR A 747 -8.68 19.17 -1.52
C TYR A 747 -9.02 17.72 -1.15
N ASN A 748 -8.02 16.83 -1.15
CA ASN A 748 -8.19 15.44 -0.72
C ASN A 748 -7.07 15.01 0.23
N ARG A 749 -7.34 15.10 1.54
CA ARG A 749 -6.38 14.76 2.60
C ARG A 749 -6.03 13.27 2.60
N ALA A 750 -6.99 12.39 2.33
CA ALA A 750 -6.77 10.95 2.33
C ALA A 750 -5.83 10.53 1.19
N ALA A 751 -6.05 11.04 -0.03
CA ALA A 751 -5.19 10.79 -1.18
C ALA A 751 -3.76 11.30 -0.94
N LYS A 752 -3.61 12.52 -0.38
CA LYS A 752 -2.30 13.07 0.00
C LYS A 752 -1.59 12.21 1.03
N MET A 753 -2.27 11.80 2.10
CA MET A 753 -1.67 10.95 3.15
C MET A 753 -1.28 9.57 2.60
N SER A 754 -2.11 8.99 1.72
CA SER A 754 -1.80 7.73 1.05
C SER A 754 -0.54 7.84 0.19
N ALA A 755 -0.44 8.85 -0.67
CA ALA A 755 0.74 9.07 -1.51
C ALA A 755 2.02 9.29 -0.70
N MET A 756 1.95 10.08 0.38
CA MET A 756 3.06 10.33 1.28
C MET A 756 3.48 9.08 2.05
N SER A 757 2.52 8.31 2.57
CA SER A 757 2.78 7.07 3.28
C SER A 757 3.47 6.04 2.37
N GLN A 758 3.00 5.91 1.13
CA GLN A 758 3.63 5.05 0.14
C GLN A 758 5.06 5.51 -0.17
N PHE A 759 5.29 6.80 -0.42
CA PHE A 759 6.64 7.34 -0.65
C PHE A 759 7.61 7.04 0.50
N GLU A 760 7.22 7.39 1.73
CA GLU A 760 8.05 7.19 2.92
C GLU A 760 8.38 5.70 3.15
N SER A 761 7.40 4.82 2.93
CA SER A 761 7.59 3.37 3.07
C SER A 761 8.54 2.79 2.01
N HIS A 762 8.52 3.31 0.78
CA HIS A 762 9.46 2.89 -0.27
C HIS A 762 10.86 3.44 -0.02
N LYS A 763 10.98 4.72 0.40
CA LYS A 763 12.24 5.35 0.77
C LYS A 763 12.97 4.58 1.88
N GLN A 764 12.26 4.24 2.97
CA GLN A 764 12.84 3.49 4.08
C GLN A 764 13.34 2.11 3.65
N ARG A 765 12.55 1.37 2.86
CA ARG A 765 12.94 0.05 2.33
C ARG A 765 14.16 0.14 1.42
N PHE A 766 14.17 1.13 0.51
CA PHE A 766 15.28 1.35 -0.41
C PHE A 766 16.60 1.56 0.33
N PHE A 767 16.66 2.49 1.29
CA PHE A 767 17.90 2.78 2.00
C PHE A 767 18.37 1.62 2.89
N ASN A 768 17.45 0.86 3.47
CA ASN A 768 17.80 -0.35 4.21
C ASN A 768 18.44 -1.40 3.28
N HIS A 769 17.88 -1.64 2.08
CA HIS A 769 18.48 -2.54 1.10
C HIS A 769 19.85 -2.03 0.63
N LEU A 770 19.94 -0.76 0.24
CA LEU A 770 21.17 -0.12 -0.22
C LEU A 770 22.30 -0.30 0.81
N LEU A 771 22.04 -0.01 2.08
CA LEU A 771 23.03 -0.17 3.15
C LEU A 771 23.40 -1.64 3.36
N THR A 772 22.42 -2.54 3.35
CA THR A 772 22.65 -3.99 3.48
C THR A 772 23.58 -4.51 2.39
N GLU A 773 23.42 -4.05 1.17
CA GLU A 773 24.19 -4.48 0.02
C GLU A 773 25.57 -3.84 -0.05
N ILE A 774 25.72 -2.57 0.34
CA ILE A 774 27.01 -1.88 0.45
C ILE A 774 27.96 -2.59 1.44
N LYS A 775 27.41 -3.26 2.46
CA LYS A 775 28.18 -4.02 3.45
C LYS A 775 28.80 -5.32 2.90
N CYS A 776 28.25 -5.87 1.82
CA CYS A 776 28.58 -7.22 1.36
C CYS A 776 30.06 -7.45 0.99
N PRO A 777 30.78 -6.54 0.31
CA PRO A 777 32.20 -6.76 -0.02
C PRO A 777 33.10 -6.95 1.20
N THR A 778 32.87 -6.19 2.28
CA THR A 778 33.62 -6.33 3.54
C THR A 778 33.14 -7.54 4.34
N LEU A 779 31.84 -7.82 4.33
CA LEU A 779 31.28 -9.03 4.93
C LEU A 779 31.88 -10.30 4.32
N ILE A 780 32.02 -10.38 3.00
CA ILE A 780 32.61 -11.52 2.30
C ILE A 780 34.01 -11.83 2.84
N LYS A 781 34.87 -10.81 2.99
CA LYS A 781 36.22 -10.97 3.55
C LYS A 781 36.19 -11.49 5.00
N ALA A 782 35.23 -11.03 5.79
CA ALA A 782 35.06 -11.49 7.17
C ALA A 782 34.63 -12.97 7.21
N ILE A 783 33.72 -13.38 6.33
CA ILE A 783 33.26 -14.77 6.18
C ILE A 783 34.42 -15.67 5.77
N GLU A 784 35.24 -15.25 4.79
CA GLU A 784 36.42 -16.01 4.35
C GLU A 784 37.40 -16.26 5.50
N ASN A 785 37.65 -15.24 6.33
CA ASN A 785 38.50 -15.38 7.51
C ASN A 785 37.92 -16.35 8.55
N ASP A 786 36.61 -16.28 8.82
CA ASP A 786 35.95 -17.19 9.76
C ASP A 786 35.96 -18.64 9.28
N LEU A 787 35.76 -18.87 7.98
CA LEU A 787 35.87 -20.19 7.37
C LEU A 787 37.31 -20.73 7.44
N ALA A 788 38.31 -19.88 7.23
CA ALA A 788 39.72 -20.25 7.37
C ALA A 788 40.09 -20.63 8.82
N GLN A 789 39.38 -20.08 9.81
CA GLN A 789 39.50 -20.46 11.23
C GLN A 789 38.71 -21.73 11.60
N GLY A 790 38.05 -22.38 10.62
CA GLY A 790 37.28 -23.60 10.85
C GLY A 790 35.90 -23.37 11.48
N LEU A 791 35.41 -22.13 11.48
CA LEU A 791 34.06 -21.80 11.94
C LEU A 791 33.03 -22.13 10.85
N ALA A 792 31.78 -22.38 11.25
CA ALA A 792 30.65 -22.46 10.33
C ALA A 792 29.86 -21.15 10.39
N VAL A 793 29.44 -20.64 9.24
CA VAL A 793 28.88 -19.29 9.12
C VAL A 793 27.35 -19.34 9.02
N VAL A 794 26.68 -18.48 9.79
CA VAL A 794 25.23 -18.26 9.74
C VAL A 794 24.98 -16.78 9.46
N ILE A 795 24.14 -16.46 8.49
CA ILE A 795 23.85 -15.08 8.07
C ILE A 795 22.34 -14.86 8.17
N GLN A 796 21.96 -13.89 8.99
CA GLN A 796 20.58 -13.48 9.15
C GLN A 796 20.29 -12.24 8.29
N ILE A 797 19.26 -12.35 7.45
CA ILE A 797 18.71 -11.28 6.63
C ILE A 797 17.21 -11.16 6.86
N VAL A 798 16.61 -10.02 6.49
CA VAL A 798 15.15 -9.85 6.56
C VAL A 798 14.56 -9.81 5.16
N SER A 799 15.13 -8.99 4.28
CA SER A 799 14.73 -8.90 2.89
C SER A 799 15.46 -9.93 2.02
N THR A 800 14.73 -10.51 1.07
CA THR A 800 15.24 -11.55 0.18
C THR A 800 15.12 -11.17 -1.30
N ASN A 801 14.60 -9.98 -1.60
CA ASN A 801 14.25 -9.52 -2.95
C ASN A 801 13.36 -10.50 -3.76
N GLU A 802 12.63 -11.40 -3.09
CA GLU A 802 11.82 -12.44 -3.76
C GLU A 802 10.75 -11.85 -4.68
N GLU A 803 10.00 -10.85 -4.21
CA GLU A 803 8.90 -10.27 -4.98
C GLU A 803 9.38 -9.43 -6.17
N LEU A 804 10.54 -8.80 -6.04
CA LEU A 804 11.22 -8.11 -7.14
C LEU A 804 11.68 -9.12 -8.19
N LEU A 805 12.31 -10.22 -7.73
CA LEU A 805 12.76 -11.28 -8.62
C LEU A 805 11.60 -11.92 -9.38
N LYS A 806 10.48 -12.24 -8.73
CA LYS A 806 9.31 -12.84 -9.38
C LYS A 806 8.82 -11.95 -10.51
N ARG A 807 8.59 -10.67 -10.24
CA ARG A 807 8.12 -9.69 -11.24
C ARG A 807 9.05 -9.62 -12.44
N ARG A 808 10.36 -9.52 -12.21
CA ARG A 808 11.35 -9.48 -13.31
C ARG A 808 11.40 -10.77 -14.11
N LEU A 809 11.28 -11.92 -13.46
CA LEU A 809 11.21 -13.21 -14.15
C LEU A 809 9.91 -13.42 -14.93
N ASP A 810 8.82 -12.76 -14.55
CA ASP A 810 7.55 -12.81 -15.28
C ASP A 810 7.60 -12.00 -16.59
N GLU A 811 8.54 -11.05 -16.69
CA GLU A 811 8.81 -10.27 -17.92
C GLU A 811 9.77 -10.99 -18.88
N VAL A 812 10.49 -12.02 -18.43
CA VAL A 812 11.49 -12.74 -19.22
C VAL A 812 10.92 -14.10 -19.69
N PRO A 813 10.89 -14.38 -21.01
CA PRO A 813 10.49 -15.68 -21.53
C PRO A 813 11.30 -16.83 -20.90
N ALA A 814 10.64 -17.95 -20.61
CA ALA A 814 11.28 -19.09 -19.94
C ALA A 814 12.48 -19.68 -20.72
N GLU A 815 12.53 -19.46 -22.03
CA GLU A 815 13.62 -19.86 -22.92
C GLU A 815 14.94 -19.11 -22.63
N GLU A 816 14.85 -17.88 -22.13
CA GLU A 816 15.98 -17.01 -21.80
C GLU A 816 16.50 -17.20 -20.37
N TRP A 817 15.87 -18.07 -19.56
CA TRP A 817 16.25 -18.30 -18.17
C TRP A 817 17.65 -18.91 -17.98
N LYS A 818 18.30 -19.35 -19.07
CA LYS A 818 19.67 -19.89 -19.06
C LYS A 818 20.74 -18.85 -19.40
N ASP A 819 20.33 -17.64 -19.79
CA ASP A 819 21.22 -16.52 -20.10
C ASP A 819 20.50 -15.18 -19.82
N LEU A 820 20.42 -14.83 -18.54
CA LEU A 820 19.66 -13.67 -18.07
C LEU A 820 20.47 -12.37 -18.13
N ASN A 821 19.84 -11.32 -18.68
CA ASN A 821 20.26 -9.94 -18.48
C ASN A 821 19.22 -9.20 -17.62
N LEU A 822 19.28 -9.44 -16.30
CA LEU A 822 18.35 -8.88 -15.33
C LEU A 822 19.04 -7.91 -14.37
N ASP A 823 18.45 -6.74 -14.20
CA ASP A 823 18.80 -5.83 -13.11
C ASP A 823 18.10 -6.28 -11.82
N LEU A 824 18.89 -6.77 -10.86
CA LEU A 824 18.44 -7.21 -9.53
C LEU A 824 18.94 -6.26 -8.44
N THR A 825 18.96 -4.96 -8.73
CA THR A 825 19.46 -3.93 -7.81
C THR A 825 18.32 -3.16 -7.12
N PRO A 826 18.58 -2.50 -5.97
CA PRO A 826 17.56 -1.72 -5.28
C PRO A 826 16.95 -0.60 -6.08
N ARG A 827 17.64 -0.15 -7.13
CA ARG A 827 17.15 0.83 -8.09
C ARG A 827 15.73 0.48 -8.55
N GLU A 828 15.47 -0.81 -8.74
CA GLU A 828 14.20 -1.33 -9.16
C GLU A 828 13.04 -1.06 -8.19
N TYR A 829 13.31 -1.02 -6.87
CA TYR A 829 12.26 -0.64 -5.90
C TYR A 829 11.78 0.80 -6.10
N VAL A 830 12.68 1.69 -6.53
CA VAL A 830 12.34 3.09 -6.79
C VAL A 830 11.61 3.22 -8.12
N LEU A 831 12.06 2.48 -9.14
CA LEU A 831 11.37 2.44 -10.43
C LEU A 831 9.95 1.87 -10.29
N ASP A 832 9.79 0.78 -9.55
CA ASP A 832 8.49 0.19 -9.23
C ASP A 832 7.57 1.20 -8.54
N TYR A 833 8.08 1.89 -7.51
CA TYR A 833 7.33 2.97 -6.86
C TYR A 833 6.89 4.05 -7.85
N LEU A 834 7.80 4.50 -8.71
CA LEU A 834 7.48 5.54 -9.69
C LEU A 834 6.40 5.08 -10.67
N VAL A 835 6.46 3.84 -11.14
CA VAL A 835 5.50 3.29 -12.11
C VAL A 835 4.14 3.00 -11.46
N SER A 836 4.13 2.39 -10.27
CA SER A 836 2.92 1.82 -9.67
C SER A 836 2.20 2.75 -8.69
N ALA A 837 2.92 3.67 -8.04
CA ALA A 837 2.43 4.38 -6.86
C ALA A 837 2.59 5.90 -6.93
N PHE A 838 3.45 6.42 -7.81
CA PHE A 838 3.57 7.86 -8.00
C PHE A 838 2.23 8.46 -8.48
N PRO A 839 1.75 9.56 -7.89
CA PRO A 839 0.43 10.10 -8.19
C PRO A 839 0.39 10.65 -9.61
N ILE A 840 -0.40 10.00 -10.46
CA ILE A 840 -0.66 10.42 -11.85
C ILE A 840 -2.15 10.56 -12.17
N HIS A 841 -3.04 10.04 -11.32
CA HIS A 841 -4.47 10.04 -11.58
C HIS A 841 -5.04 11.43 -11.28
N LEU A 842 -5.75 11.99 -12.24
CA LEU A 842 -6.36 13.30 -12.14
C LEU A 842 -7.61 13.22 -11.26
N HIS A 843 -7.79 14.22 -10.41
CA HIS A 843 -9.01 14.42 -9.65
C HIS A 843 -9.80 15.63 -10.19
N GLU A 844 -11.10 15.60 -9.99
CA GLU A 844 -11.99 16.73 -10.24
C GLU A 844 -12.34 17.40 -8.91
N ILE A 845 -12.32 18.74 -8.88
CA ILE A 845 -12.63 19.52 -7.68
C ILE A 845 -14.12 19.90 -7.74
N HIS A 846 -14.85 19.57 -6.68
CA HIS A 846 -16.25 19.95 -6.50
C HIS A 846 -16.41 20.77 -5.22
N SER A 847 -17.26 21.79 -5.26
CA SER A 847 -17.68 22.52 -4.06
C SER A 847 -18.90 21.80 -3.46
N SER A 848 -18.79 21.39 -2.20
CA SER A 848 -19.89 20.80 -1.44
C SER A 848 -20.94 21.85 -1.06
N GLU A 849 -22.16 21.42 -0.68
CA GLU A 849 -23.26 22.31 -0.26
C GLU A 849 -22.90 23.24 0.92
N ASP A 850 -21.90 22.84 1.71
CA ASP A 850 -21.32 23.61 2.82
C ASP A 850 -20.25 24.63 2.40
N GLY A 851 -19.98 24.77 1.09
CA GLY A 851 -18.95 25.67 0.54
C GLY A 851 -17.52 25.12 0.62
N THR A 852 -17.33 23.86 0.99
CA THR A 852 -16.00 23.25 1.10
C THR A 852 -15.61 22.53 -0.19
N ASP A 853 -14.53 22.98 -0.84
CA ASP A 853 -13.99 22.27 -2.01
C ASP A 853 -13.33 20.96 -1.62
N ARG A 854 -13.72 19.88 -2.28
CA ARG A 854 -13.14 18.53 -2.18
C ARG A 854 -12.80 18.02 -3.58
N SER A 855 -11.89 17.05 -3.67
CA SER A 855 -11.55 16.44 -4.97
C SER A 855 -11.70 14.93 -5.00
N GLU A 856 -12.27 14.43 -6.10
CA GLU A 856 -12.59 13.02 -6.34
C GLU A 856 -11.90 12.49 -7.60
N PRO A 857 -11.51 11.21 -7.66
CA PRO A 857 -10.87 10.64 -8.85
C PRO A 857 -11.73 10.81 -10.09
N LEU A 858 -11.11 11.26 -11.18
CA LEU A 858 -11.77 11.51 -12.44
C LEU A 858 -11.70 10.27 -13.35
N PHE A 859 -12.83 9.94 -13.98
CA PHE A 859 -12.94 8.84 -14.94
C PHE A 859 -13.43 9.35 -16.29
N ASP A 860 -12.97 8.73 -17.37
CA ASP A 860 -13.46 8.99 -18.72
C ASP A 860 -14.80 8.30 -19.00
N ALA A 861 -15.34 8.48 -20.21
CA ALA A 861 -16.63 7.92 -20.62
C ALA A 861 -16.66 6.37 -20.62
N ASP A 862 -15.50 5.72 -20.70
CA ASP A 862 -15.35 4.26 -20.69
C ASP A 862 -15.13 3.71 -19.27
N GLY A 863 -15.11 4.58 -18.25
CA GLY A 863 -14.87 4.24 -16.84
C GLY A 863 -13.40 4.03 -16.49
N SER A 864 -12.46 4.43 -17.36
CA SER A 864 -11.03 4.39 -17.09
C SER A 864 -10.58 5.65 -16.37
N PRO A 865 -9.63 5.58 -15.42
CA PRO A 865 -9.18 6.76 -14.70
C PRO A 865 -8.40 7.69 -15.62
N VAL A 866 -8.73 8.98 -15.59
CA VAL A 866 -8.01 10.01 -16.34
C VAL A 866 -6.67 10.30 -15.66
N ILE A 867 -5.61 10.43 -16.45
CA ILE A 867 -4.25 10.69 -15.94
C ILE A 867 -3.78 12.10 -16.31
N SER A 868 -3.15 12.77 -15.34
CA SER A 868 -2.48 14.06 -15.52
C SER A 868 -1.20 13.88 -16.34
N GLN A 869 -1.15 14.46 -17.53
CA GLN A 869 0.03 14.37 -18.41
C GLN A 869 1.24 15.08 -17.81
N GLU A 870 1.01 16.14 -17.04
CA GLU A 870 2.06 16.84 -16.31
C GLU A 870 2.69 15.95 -15.23
N ALA A 871 1.86 15.26 -14.43
CA ALA A 871 2.35 14.33 -13.42
C ALA A 871 3.10 13.13 -14.03
N VAL A 872 2.63 12.63 -15.18
CA VAL A 872 3.32 11.60 -15.97
C VAL A 872 4.69 12.11 -16.44
N GLY A 873 4.79 13.32 -16.96
CA GLY A 873 6.06 13.91 -17.37
C GLY A 873 7.06 14.05 -16.21
N LEU A 874 6.58 14.43 -15.02
CA LEU A 874 7.40 14.49 -13.80
C LEU A 874 7.91 13.11 -13.40
N ARG A 875 7.07 12.08 -13.47
CA ARG A 875 7.44 10.69 -13.19
C ARG A 875 8.50 10.19 -14.18
N ASP A 876 8.25 10.35 -15.48
CA ASP A 876 9.12 9.80 -16.52
C ASP A 876 10.52 10.46 -16.49
N ALA A 877 10.59 11.77 -16.22
CA ALA A 877 11.87 12.46 -16.01
C ALA A 877 12.65 11.95 -14.77
N LEU A 878 11.95 11.49 -13.72
CA LEU A 878 12.58 10.86 -12.56
C LEU A 878 13.11 9.46 -12.90
N ILE A 879 12.36 8.70 -13.68
CA ILE A 879 12.76 7.37 -14.16
C ILE A 879 14.06 7.49 -14.97
N ASP A 880 14.13 8.40 -15.93
CA ASP A 880 15.32 8.63 -16.76
C ASP A 880 16.55 8.99 -15.91
N ARG A 881 16.36 9.82 -14.88
CA ARG A 881 17.44 10.20 -13.96
C ARG A 881 17.92 9.02 -13.12
N LEU A 882 17.01 8.20 -12.60
CA LEU A 882 17.36 7.02 -11.79
C LEU A 882 18.04 5.93 -12.60
N ALA A 883 17.66 5.74 -13.86
CA ALA A 883 18.26 4.76 -14.77
C ALA A 883 19.78 5.01 -14.99
N SER A 884 20.26 6.23 -14.75
CA SER A 884 21.67 6.62 -14.85
C SER A 884 22.50 6.36 -13.59
N LEU A 885 21.89 5.95 -12.47
CA LEU A 885 22.59 5.72 -11.21
C LEU A 885 23.29 4.37 -11.18
N ASP A 886 24.42 4.32 -10.48
CA ASP A 886 25.26 3.15 -10.33
C ASP A 886 24.48 2.01 -9.61
N PRO A 887 24.34 0.83 -10.24
CA PRO A 887 23.65 -0.31 -9.64
C PRO A 887 24.49 -0.97 -8.55
N ILE A 888 23.86 -1.42 -7.46
CA ILE A 888 24.48 -2.29 -6.45
C ILE A 888 23.68 -3.61 -6.40
N PRO A 889 24.31 -4.77 -6.61
CA PRO A 889 23.58 -6.05 -6.61
C PRO A 889 23.03 -6.40 -5.23
N GLY A 890 21.91 -7.14 -5.21
CA GLY A 890 21.32 -7.70 -4.00
C GLY A 890 22.30 -8.48 -3.12
N ALA A 891 22.09 -8.45 -1.80
CA ALA A 891 23.01 -9.07 -0.83
C ALA A 891 23.08 -10.60 -1.01
N LEU A 892 21.94 -11.24 -1.29
CA LEU A 892 21.89 -12.68 -1.58
C LEU A 892 22.65 -13.01 -2.87
N GLU A 893 22.46 -12.23 -3.92
CA GLU A 893 23.17 -12.38 -5.19
C GLU A 893 24.69 -12.24 -4.97
N GLN A 894 25.15 -11.21 -4.27
CA GLN A 894 26.57 -11.03 -3.97
C GLN A 894 27.17 -12.25 -3.23
N LEU A 895 26.47 -12.75 -2.20
CA LEU A 895 26.94 -13.90 -1.43
C LEU A 895 26.89 -15.22 -2.23
N LEU A 896 25.81 -15.46 -2.99
CA LEU A 896 25.66 -16.66 -3.81
C LEU A 896 26.61 -16.69 -5.01
N TRP A 897 26.87 -15.54 -5.65
CA TRP A 897 27.79 -15.45 -6.78
C TRP A 897 29.25 -15.55 -6.36
N HIS A 898 29.58 -15.12 -5.14
CA HIS A 898 30.94 -15.22 -4.61
C HIS A 898 31.26 -16.62 -4.10
N PHE A 899 30.45 -17.18 -3.19
CA PHE A 899 30.72 -18.48 -2.56
C PHE A 899 30.16 -19.67 -3.34
N GLY A 900 29.20 -19.43 -4.24
CA GLY A 900 28.51 -20.46 -4.99
C GLY A 900 27.43 -21.19 -4.20
N HIS A 901 26.39 -21.64 -4.91
CA HIS A 901 25.25 -22.36 -4.34
C HIS A 901 25.61 -23.74 -3.74
N LYS A 902 26.80 -24.28 -4.03
CA LYS A 902 27.28 -25.55 -3.45
C LYS A 902 27.79 -25.36 -2.02
N GLN A 903 28.36 -24.21 -1.68
CA GLN A 903 28.89 -23.91 -0.35
C GLN A 903 27.86 -23.22 0.56
N VAL A 904 26.90 -22.52 -0.04
CA VAL A 904 25.86 -21.74 0.65
C VAL A 904 24.55 -22.51 0.73
N ALA A 905 24.07 -22.71 1.96
CA ALA A 905 22.74 -23.19 2.28
C ALA A 905 21.77 -22.01 2.35
N GLU A 906 20.90 -21.88 1.36
CA GLU A 906 19.89 -20.82 1.34
C GLU A 906 18.61 -21.32 2.02
N VAL A 907 18.18 -20.66 3.09
CA VAL A 907 16.97 -20.97 3.87
C VAL A 907 16.07 -19.73 3.93
N THR A 908 15.61 -19.30 2.75
CA THR A 908 14.82 -18.09 2.53
C THR A 908 13.41 -18.41 2.02
N GLY A 909 12.55 -17.40 1.89
CA GLY A 909 11.23 -17.53 1.25
C GLY A 909 11.27 -17.77 -0.27
N ARG A 910 12.41 -17.52 -0.93
CA ARG A 910 12.53 -17.52 -2.39
C ARG A 910 12.20 -18.88 -3.00
N SER A 911 11.19 -18.92 -3.87
CA SER A 911 10.93 -20.09 -4.73
C SER A 911 11.90 -20.21 -5.92
N LYS A 912 12.59 -19.12 -6.28
CA LYS A 912 13.58 -19.08 -7.36
C LYS A 912 14.78 -18.23 -6.93
N ARG A 913 15.97 -18.56 -7.43
CA ARG A 913 17.19 -17.75 -7.26
C ARG A 913 17.93 -17.59 -8.58
N VAL A 914 18.76 -16.57 -8.68
CA VAL A 914 19.60 -16.32 -9.86
C VAL A 914 21.04 -16.63 -9.51
N LEU A 915 21.61 -17.61 -10.21
CA LEU A 915 22.96 -18.09 -10.00
C LEU A 915 23.86 -17.65 -11.16
N LYS A 916 25.16 -17.63 -10.90
CA LYS A 916 26.19 -17.28 -11.88
C LYS A 916 27.02 -18.52 -12.20
N ASP A 917 27.14 -18.87 -13.47
CA ASP A 917 27.99 -19.99 -13.92
C ASP A 917 29.48 -19.59 -13.99
N GLU A 918 30.36 -20.56 -14.28
CA GLU A 918 31.81 -20.32 -14.38
C GLU A 918 32.19 -19.38 -15.53
N SER A 919 31.35 -19.24 -16.55
CA SER A 919 31.53 -18.29 -17.66
C SER A 919 31.03 -16.88 -17.34
N GLY A 920 30.41 -16.70 -16.16
CA GLY A 920 29.85 -15.44 -15.70
C GLY A 920 28.42 -15.17 -16.14
N ARG A 921 27.76 -16.13 -16.80
CA ARG A 921 26.36 -16.01 -17.24
C ARG A 921 25.39 -16.27 -16.09
N LEU A 922 24.29 -15.53 -16.08
CA LEU A 922 23.25 -15.65 -15.07
C LEU A 922 22.17 -16.63 -15.52
N PHE A 923 21.72 -17.51 -14.62
CA PHE A 923 20.65 -18.45 -14.89
C PHE A 923 19.71 -18.62 -13.69
N VAL A 924 18.47 -19.01 -13.96
CA VAL A 924 17.44 -19.26 -12.93
C VAL A 924 17.57 -20.68 -12.38
N ASP A 925 17.63 -20.79 -11.06
CA ASP A 925 17.50 -22.05 -10.32
C ASP A 925 16.18 -22.06 -9.53
N SER A 926 15.33 -23.04 -9.81
CA SER A 926 14.02 -23.19 -9.17
C SER A 926 14.13 -24.07 -7.92
N ARG A 927 13.66 -23.54 -6.79
CA ARG A 927 13.73 -24.21 -5.49
C ARG A 927 12.41 -24.94 -5.22
N GLY A 928 12.47 -26.25 -5.00
CA GLY A 928 11.30 -27.05 -4.64
C GLY A 928 10.75 -26.71 -3.25
N SER A 929 9.53 -27.14 -2.93
CA SER A 929 8.89 -26.90 -1.61
C SER A 929 9.70 -27.46 -0.42
N GLY A 930 10.47 -28.52 -0.64
CA GLY A 930 11.39 -29.10 0.34
C GLY A 930 12.78 -28.47 0.41
N ALA A 931 13.08 -27.44 -0.40
CA ALA A 931 14.43 -26.89 -0.52
C ALA A 931 14.99 -26.38 0.81
N ASN A 932 14.20 -25.63 1.59
CA ASN A 932 14.63 -25.14 2.90
C ASN A 932 15.00 -26.26 3.88
N ILE A 933 14.37 -27.44 3.77
CA ILE A 933 14.69 -28.61 4.59
C ILE A 933 16.01 -29.21 4.12
N ALA A 934 16.15 -29.46 2.82
CA ALA A 934 17.37 -30.01 2.23
C ALA A 934 18.60 -29.12 2.48
N GLU A 935 18.46 -27.81 2.33
CA GLU A 935 19.52 -26.82 2.56
C GLU A 935 19.94 -26.78 4.04
N THR A 936 18.97 -26.87 4.97
CA THR A 936 19.26 -26.96 6.40
C THR A 936 19.99 -28.27 6.73
N ALA A 937 19.54 -29.40 6.17
CA ALA A 937 20.18 -30.70 6.38
C ALA A 937 21.62 -30.70 5.85
N ALA A 938 21.87 -30.17 4.66
CA ALA A 938 23.20 -30.08 4.07
C ALA A 938 24.17 -29.23 4.92
N PHE A 939 23.68 -28.13 5.52
CA PHE A 939 24.48 -27.35 6.47
C PHE A 939 24.78 -28.13 7.76
N MET A 940 23.78 -28.80 8.34
CA MET A 940 23.93 -29.56 9.59
C MET A 940 24.76 -30.85 9.40
N GLN A 941 24.80 -31.42 8.19
CA GLN A 941 25.68 -32.55 7.83
C GLN A 941 27.11 -32.11 7.51
N GLY A 942 27.32 -30.82 7.23
CA GLY A 942 28.64 -30.26 6.92
C GLY A 942 28.98 -30.21 5.44
N ASP A 943 28.06 -30.63 4.57
CA ASP A 943 28.17 -30.49 3.11
C ASP A 943 28.28 -29.01 2.70
N LYS A 944 27.61 -28.13 3.47
CA LYS A 944 27.63 -26.68 3.30
C LYS A 944 28.16 -26.00 4.54
N GLN A 945 28.95 -24.95 4.35
CA GLN A 945 29.66 -24.26 5.45
C GLN A 945 29.09 -22.88 5.78
N ILE A 946 28.27 -22.33 4.89
CA ILE A 946 27.62 -21.04 5.04
C ILE A 946 26.11 -21.29 4.98
N LEU A 947 25.35 -20.74 5.91
CA LEU A 947 23.88 -20.75 5.88
C LEU A 947 23.35 -19.32 5.89
N ILE A 948 22.45 -18.99 4.97
CA ILE A 948 21.75 -17.70 4.92
C ILE A 948 20.28 -17.96 5.17
N PHE A 949 19.67 -17.27 6.13
CA PHE A 949 18.24 -17.42 6.40
C PHE A 949 17.51 -16.10 6.53
N SER A 950 16.23 -16.11 6.16
CA SER A 950 15.27 -15.04 6.45
C SER A 950 14.22 -15.53 7.44
N ASP A 951 13.45 -14.63 8.06
CA ASP A 951 12.40 -15.02 9.03
C ASP A 951 11.39 -16.01 8.40
N ALA A 952 10.98 -15.74 7.16
CA ALA A 952 10.05 -16.60 6.40
C ALA A 952 10.61 -18.01 6.14
N GLY A 953 11.89 -18.13 5.74
CA GLY A 953 12.49 -19.43 5.46
C GLY A 953 12.96 -20.16 6.73
N GLY A 954 13.41 -19.41 7.74
CA GLY A 954 14.00 -19.93 8.95
C GLY A 954 13.01 -20.31 10.05
N THR A 955 11.72 -19.94 9.92
CA THR A 955 10.67 -20.35 10.86
C THR A 955 10.70 -21.87 11.09
N GLY A 956 10.72 -22.29 12.36
CA GLY A 956 10.83 -23.70 12.78
C GLY A 956 12.22 -24.34 12.71
N ARG A 957 13.26 -23.64 12.22
CA ARG A 957 14.58 -24.25 11.99
C ARG A 957 15.62 -23.85 13.04
N SER A 958 16.57 -24.74 13.29
CA SER A 958 17.69 -24.53 14.22
C SER A 958 19.01 -24.80 13.51
N TYR A 959 20.00 -23.94 13.74
CA TYR A 959 21.30 -23.91 13.05
C TYR A 959 22.49 -23.96 14.02
N HIS A 960 22.23 -24.12 15.32
CA HIS A 960 23.25 -24.25 16.37
C HIS A 960 24.21 -25.43 16.09
N ALA A 961 25.33 -25.46 16.79
CA ALA A 961 26.27 -26.58 16.74
C ALA A 961 25.73 -27.79 17.52
N ASP A 962 24.61 -28.37 17.06
CA ASP A 962 23.93 -29.48 17.73
C ASP A 962 24.86 -30.68 17.95
N LEU A 963 24.89 -31.22 19.18
CA LEU A 963 25.65 -32.43 19.52
C LEU A 963 25.19 -33.65 18.72
N ASN A 964 23.94 -33.68 18.26
CA ASN A 964 23.42 -34.76 17.42
C ASN A 964 23.75 -34.59 15.93
N ALA A 965 24.27 -33.44 15.52
CA ALA A 965 24.65 -33.18 14.13
C ALA A 965 26.12 -33.56 13.85
N VAL A 966 26.41 -33.80 12.56
CA VAL A 966 27.79 -34.04 12.09
C VAL A 966 28.58 -32.73 12.12
N ASN A 967 27.99 -31.63 11.65
CA ASN A 967 28.61 -30.32 11.69
C ASN A 967 28.51 -29.70 13.10
N ARG A 968 29.53 -29.93 13.93
CA ARG A 968 29.64 -29.37 15.29
C ARG A 968 30.55 -28.13 15.39
N ARG A 969 30.96 -27.56 14.24
CA ARG A 969 31.84 -26.37 14.20
C ARG A 969 31.19 -25.19 14.92
N ARG A 970 31.98 -24.38 15.64
CA ARG A 970 31.46 -23.17 16.31
C ARG A 970 30.82 -22.24 15.28
N ARG A 971 29.64 -21.69 15.62
CA ARG A 971 28.86 -20.84 14.71
C ARG A 971 29.32 -19.39 14.79
N SER A 972 29.67 -18.80 13.66
CA SER A 972 29.80 -17.36 13.49
C SER A 972 28.52 -16.82 12.87
N HIS A 973 27.73 -16.09 13.64
CA HIS A 973 26.42 -15.60 13.24
C HIS A 973 26.48 -14.10 12.91
N TYR A 974 26.45 -13.78 11.62
CA TYR A 974 26.32 -12.42 11.12
C TYR A 974 24.87 -11.95 11.10
N LEU A 975 24.55 -10.95 11.92
CA LEU A 975 23.30 -10.21 11.80
C LEU A 975 23.49 -9.11 10.75
N LEU A 976 23.36 -9.50 9.48
CA LEU A 976 23.56 -8.61 8.33
C LEU A 976 22.44 -7.57 8.21
N GLU A 977 21.19 -8.03 8.38
CA GLU A 977 20.02 -7.16 8.41
C GLU A 977 19.18 -7.50 9.64
N ALA A 978 18.99 -6.52 10.52
CA ALA A 978 18.25 -6.73 11.76
C ALA A 978 16.74 -6.50 11.65
N GLY A 979 16.28 -5.91 10.54
CA GLY A 979 14.88 -5.50 10.34
C GLY A 979 14.46 -4.35 11.26
N TRP A 980 13.16 -4.05 11.32
CA TRP A 980 12.64 -2.90 12.10
C TRP A 980 12.30 -3.22 13.56
N ARG A 981 12.26 -4.51 13.92
CA ARG A 981 11.87 -4.98 15.25
C ARG A 981 13.00 -5.77 15.88
N ALA A 982 13.58 -5.22 16.94
CA ALA A 982 14.67 -5.86 17.68
C ALA A 982 14.28 -7.25 18.23
N ASP A 983 13.01 -7.48 18.58
CA ASP A 983 12.52 -8.79 19.04
C ASP A 983 12.72 -9.89 17.96
N ASN A 984 12.43 -9.56 16.71
CA ASN A 984 12.60 -10.50 15.58
C ASN A 984 14.09 -10.77 15.33
N ALA A 985 14.94 -9.75 15.47
CA ALA A 985 16.39 -9.90 15.34
C ALA A 985 16.93 -10.90 16.38
N ILE A 986 16.55 -10.72 17.64
CA ILE A 986 16.93 -11.60 18.77
C ILE A 986 16.38 -13.02 18.58
N GLN A 987 15.13 -13.17 18.10
CA GLN A 987 14.56 -14.48 17.79
C GLN A 987 15.37 -15.22 16.71
N GLY A 988 15.88 -14.49 15.71
CA GLY A 988 16.79 -15.02 14.70
C GLY A 988 18.14 -15.48 15.27
N LEU A 989 18.75 -14.70 16.17
CA LEU A 989 19.97 -15.09 16.89
C LEU A 989 19.78 -16.37 17.71
N GLY A 990 18.60 -16.53 18.30
CA GLY A 990 18.18 -17.76 18.97
C GLY A 990 18.11 -18.99 18.06
N ARG A 991 18.27 -18.88 16.73
CA ARG A 991 18.36 -20.07 15.85
C ARG A 991 19.74 -20.72 15.87
N SER A 992 20.80 -19.97 16.18
CA SER A 992 22.16 -20.53 16.32
C SER A 992 22.61 -20.72 17.77
N HIS A 993 21.82 -20.27 18.75
CA HIS A 993 22.03 -20.51 20.18
C HIS A 993 20.84 -21.29 20.74
N ARG A 994 21.02 -22.59 20.98
CA ARG A 994 19.95 -23.54 21.36
C ARG A 994 20.46 -24.55 22.39
N THR A 995 19.54 -25.27 23.02
CA THR A 995 19.87 -26.41 23.88
C THR A 995 20.60 -27.48 23.09
N ASN A 996 21.43 -28.28 23.76
CA ASN A 996 22.19 -29.39 23.17
C ASN A 996 23.29 -28.95 22.19
N GLN A 997 23.83 -27.74 22.37
CA GLN A 997 24.93 -27.24 21.53
C GLN A 997 26.31 -27.66 22.04
N ALA A 998 27.19 -28.06 21.12
CA ALA A 998 28.59 -28.38 21.35
C ALA A 998 29.45 -27.15 21.69
N SER A 999 29.04 -25.97 21.21
CA SER A 999 29.69 -24.70 21.50
C SER A 999 28.72 -23.53 21.35
N ALA A 1000 28.94 -22.48 22.15
CA ALA A 1000 28.21 -21.23 22.03
C ALA A 1000 28.67 -20.41 20.81
N PRO A 1001 27.75 -19.71 20.12
CA PRO A 1001 28.07 -18.94 18.92
C PRO A 1001 28.86 -17.66 19.20
N ILE A 1002 29.43 -17.11 18.14
CA ILE A 1002 29.95 -15.74 18.06
C ILE A 1002 28.89 -14.91 17.32
N PHE A 1003 28.32 -13.90 17.97
CA PHE A 1003 27.37 -12.99 17.35
C PHE A 1003 28.07 -11.76 16.79
N LYS A 1004 27.85 -11.51 15.51
CA LYS A 1004 28.49 -10.43 14.75
C LYS A 1004 27.45 -9.50 14.12
N PRO A 1005 26.92 -8.51 14.89
CA PRO A 1005 26.13 -7.43 14.31
C PRO A 1005 26.93 -6.69 13.25
N VAL A 1006 26.36 -6.50 12.05
CA VAL A 1006 27.04 -5.83 10.94
C VAL A 1006 26.44 -4.44 10.71
N THR A 1007 27.24 -3.39 10.90
CA THR A 1007 26.81 -2.00 10.77
C THR A 1007 27.78 -1.19 9.92
N THR A 1008 27.30 -0.12 9.29
CA THR A 1008 28.16 0.87 8.65
C THR A 1008 28.50 2.05 9.56
N ASN A 1009 29.40 2.94 9.11
CA ASN A 1009 29.64 4.26 9.72
C ASN A 1009 28.51 5.29 9.45
N VAL A 1010 27.42 4.92 8.74
CA VAL A 1010 26.25 5.78 8.54
C VAL A 1010 25.47 5.92 9.85
N ARG A 1011 25.39 7.14 10.39
CA ARG A 1011 24.81 7.43 11.71
C ARG A 1011 23.38 6.92 11.90
N GLY A 1012 22.56 6.97 10.84
CA GLY A 1012 21.18 6.49 10.87
C GLY A 1012 21.08 4.99 11.17
N GLU A 1013 21.96 4.18 10.57
CA GLU A 1013 22.01 2.73 10.81
C GLU A 1013 22.59 2.42 12.20
N ARG A 1014 23.67 3.10 12.60
CA ARG A 1014 24.32 2.92 13.91
C ARG A 1014 23.35 3.07 15.07
N ARG A 1015 22.45 4.06 15.02
CA ARG A 1015 21.43 4.30 16.06
C ARG A 1015 20.49 3.10 16.23
N PHE A 1016 20.16 2.42 15.13
CA PHE A 1016 19.26 1.27 15.17
C PHE A 1016 19.98 0.03 15.70
N ILE A 1017 21.19 -0.24 15.21
CA ILE A 1017 22.01 -1.37 15.65
C ILE A 1017 22.44 -1.21 17.11
N SER A 1018 22.72 0.00 17.60
CA SER A 1018 23.07 0.22 19.02
C SER A 1018 21.95 -0.17 19.98
N THR A 1019 20.68 -0.03 19.56
CA THR A 1019 19.53 -0.48 20.35
C THR A 1019 19.49 -2.01 20.48
N ILE A 1020 19.87 -2.71 19.41
CA ILE A 1020 19.96 -4.18 19.40
C ILE A 1020 21.17 -4.65 20.20
N ALA A 1021 22.32 -4.03 19.99
CA ALA A 1021 23.53 -4.28 20.78
C ALA A 1021 23.25 -4.10 22.28
N ARG A 1022 22.61 -3.01 22.70
CA ARG A 1022 22.24 -2.79 24.11
C ARG A 1022 21.31 -3.88 24.67
N ARG A 1023 20.38 -4.39 23.85
CA ARG A 1023 19.51 -5.51 24.25
C ARG A 1023 20.28 -6.82 24.35
N LEU A 1024 21.19 -7.08 23.42
CA LEU A 1024 22.07 -8.25 23.46
C LEU A 1024 23.02 -8.20 24.65
N ASP A 1025 23.60 -7.04 24.94
CA ASP A 1025 24.41 -6.82 26.13
C ASP A 1025 23.58 -7.05 27.39
N SER A 1026 22.32 -6.58 27.45
CA SER A 1026 21.45 -6.87 28.60
C SER A 1026 21.11 -8.36 28.75
N LEU A 1027 21.02 -9.11 27.64
CA LEU A 1027 20.80 -10.56 27.63
C LEU A 1027 22.07 -11.35 28.01
N GLY A 1028 23.24 -10.82 27.62
CA GLY A 1028 24.56 -11.40 27.84
C GLY A 1028 25.29 -10.88 29.09
N ALA A 1029 24.70 -9.96 29.85
CA ALA A 1029 25.32 -9.31 31.00
C ALA A 1029 25.46 -10.27 32.19
N LEU A 1030 26.40 -11.20 32.06
CA LEU A 1030 27.13 -11.86 33.14
C LEU A 1030 28.33 -12.70 32.69
N THR A 1031 28.91 -12.46 31.52
CA THR A 1031 30.18 -13.10 31.17
C THR A 1031 31.29 -12.09 30.91
N ARG A 1032 32.06 -11.85 31.98
CA ARG A 1032 33.38 -11.21 32.04
C ARG A 1032 33.39 -9.68 32.08
N GLY A 1033 34.00 -9.17 33.15
CA GLY A 1033 34.24 -7.76 33.37
C GLY A 1033 35.17 -7.13 32.33
N GLN A 1034 34.58 -6.63 31.25
CA GLN A 1034 35.18 -5.63 30.38
C GLN A 1034 34.19 -4.50 30.14
N ARG A 1035 34.09 -3.59 31.12
CA ARG A 1035 33.75 -2.20 30.83
C ARG A 1035 34.94 -1.57 30.12
N GLN A 1036 34.94 -1.52 28.79
CA GLN A 1036 35.65 -0.45 28.07
C GLN A 1036 34.82 0.04 26.87
N THR A 1037 34.41 1.30 26.99
CA THR A 1037 34.24 2.32 25.94
C THR A 1037 33.32 2.01 24.75
N GLY A 1038 32.10 2.55 24.80
CA GLY A 1038 31.20 2.61 23.64
C GLY A 1038 29.91 3.42 23.85
N GLY A 1039 29.53 3.67 25.10
CA GLY A 1039 28.37 4.51 25.42
C GLY A 1039 28.69 6.00 25.35
N ASN A 1040 28.79 6.56 24.15
CA ASN A 1040 28.51 7.96 23.83
C ASN A 1040 28.50 8.10 22.30
N GLY A 1041 27.31 7.92 21.70
CA GLY A 1041 27.05 8.10 20.28
C GLY A 1041 25.59 8.38 20.04
#